data_AF-A0A8G1RLD7-F1
#
_entry.id   AF-A0A8G1RLD7-F1
#
_cell.length_a   1.000
_cell.length_b   1.000
_cell.length_c   1.000
_cell.angle_alpha   90.00
_cell.angle_beta   90.00
_cell.angle_gamma   90.00
#
_symmetry.space_group_name_H-M   'P 1'
#
loop_
_entity.id
_entity.type
_entity.pdbx_description
1 polymer ?
#
loop_
_entity_poly.entity_id
_entity_poly.type
_entity_poly.pdbx_seq_one_letter_code
_entity_poly.pdbx_strand_id
1 'polypeptide(L)'
;MEKTSQSKFRVVIVGGSIAGLTLAHSLLRNNIDFVVLESHDDIAPQVGASIGLSPNGSRIFDQIGVFDDIYDLVEPLHRELIWSDRGKLINESIDLRLVLERHGYPVAFLDRQAVLAVLHKHLGSAQDRVFLNKRVTKVDHLPEKVVVHCEDNTTFEGDLVVGADGVRSTIRYQMWDYMETRGLINEIAVERTRMKSEYNCVFGISQPTPGLEPGLLHRTYGEDWSFLVISSKGGRVYWFFFTKMDQVYTGNETPRYSQDDLEKHIAGYLDKPVTDTVPFSEVVQRTITRTMVPLEEALFKHWCMDRFVCIGDSIHKMTPNLGQGGMSAIESAASLANNLATLVQSSAEERIPVGEIDRCLQAWEEARLARLPAIYSAAGDLTRIESLASPKYKFIALRVLPHIGRYLMDLNSKNMAGAVKLDCEPVPARSLQGTMPYTDSYPYTPADKAWKRALWTAPLVGCYAAASATMGTVIQKLMPYLITQISQGTWTASNGEAISLTKPVYHVPFLDNLLRPMNLCFLPSISGTDPYSRLQMLSFMTDLGPVYGIWLLESLRGAESWYKVLLPITAGVAFQVRGIGLIAPLYYAAEYITAPLGRILPGHNRIIDPSTTGSLLISLLGSYHLTTYANFIPRTVETRHWYNAIWQLFPVTVPLLQLPIALLAKRLFPAPPPADPDARRKTRRRNIRTVRFFYRTLALLSGITFIYTRLTKPRGASMASLFFPGLTEHLAPVTSFPQGIARFLQYDQVISMASGFVWLALRFRELQQRQQARSEGTFSWWKAVGACAASTFALGPGATFALGWGWREEMLERMAVSMQYGGSDSEKEG
;
A
#
# COMPACT_ATOMS: atom_id res chain seq x y z
N MET A 1 -37.38 -3.54 -51.89
CA MET A 1 -37.57 -3.06 -50.51
C MET A 1 -36.20 -2.82 -49.91
N GLU A 2 -35.77 -1.57 -49.94
CA GLU A 2 -34.59 -1.11 -49.20
C GLU A 2 -34.81 -1.38 -47.71
N LYS A 3 -33.81 -1.99 -47.05
CA LYS A 3 -33.74 -2.01 -45.59
C LYS A 3 -33.53 -0.55 -45.15
N THR A 4 -34.57 0.09 -44.65
CA THR A 4 -34.48 1.36 -43.94
C THR A 4 -33.42 1.24 -42.84
N SER A 5 -32.37 2.06 -42.98
CA SER A 5 -31.24 2.17 -42.07
C SER A 5 -31.75 2.55 -40.67
N GLN A 6 -31.69 1.62 -39.70
CA GLN A 6 -31.85 1.94 -38.27
C GLN A 6 -30.96 3.13 -37.92
N SER A 7 -31.55 4.21 -37.40
CA SER A 7 -30.84 5.36 -36.86
C SER A 7 -29.88 4.90 -35.75
N LYS A 8 -28.57 4.92 -35.98
CA LYS A 8 -27.56 4.56 -34.98
C LYS A 8 -27.39 5.71 -33.98
N PHE A 9 -27.41 5.40 -32.68
CA PHE A 9 -27.09 6.34 -31.61
C PHE A 9 -25.74 7.02 -31.88
N ARG A 10 -25.73 8.36 -31.93
CA ARG A 10 -24.56 9.16 -32.34
C ARG A 10 -24.07 10.08 -31.23
N VAL A 11 -22.76 10.06 -31.01
CA VAL A 11 -22.06 10.90 -30.05
C VAL A 11 -21.25 12.00 -30.77
N VAL A 12 -21.50 13.27 -30.43
CA VAL A 12 -20.70 14.41 -30.90
C VAL A 12 -19.63 14.73 -29.87
N ILE A 13 -18.38 14.38 -30.16
CA ILE A 13 -17.23 14.61 -29.27
C ILE A 13 -16.60 15.96 -29.63
N VAL A 14 -16.54 16.88 -28.67
CA VAL A 14 -15.94 18.19 -28.85
C VAL A 14 -14.56 18.20 -28.20
N GLY A 15 -13.51 18.28 -29.02
CA GLY A 15 -12.10 18.22 -28.65
C GLY A 15 -11.42 16.91 -29.06
N GLY A 16 -10.43 17.01 -29.95
CA GLY A 16 -9.53 15.92 -30.38
C GLY A 16 -8.38 15.66 -29.40
N SER A 17 -8.65 15.81 -28.10
CA SER A 17 -7.66 15.59 -27.05
C SER A 17 -7.41 14.09 -26.81
N ILE A 18 -6.50 13.75 -25.89
CA ILE A 18 -6.29 12.34 -25.49
C ILE A 18 -7.60 11.73 -24.99
N ALA A 19 -8.41 12.49 -24.23
CA ALA A 19 -9.71 12.03 -23.75
C ALA A 19 -10.68 11.77 -24.92
N GLY A 20 -10.78 12.72 -25.85
CA GLY A 20 -11.69 12.66 -26.99
C GLY A 20 -11.34 11.53 -27.97
N LEU A 21 -10.07 11.40 -28.34
CA LEU A 21 -9.61 10.32 -29.23
C LEU A 21 -9.69 8.95 -28.56
N THR A 22 -9.42 8.85 -27.25
CA THR A 22 -9.64 7.60 -26.50
C THR A 22 -11.12 7.22 -26.50
N LEU A 23 -12.02 8.20 -26.32
CA LEU A 23 -13.46 7.95 -26.39
C LEU A 23 -13.88 7.51 -27.79
N ALA A 24 -13.39 8.16 -28.85
CA ALA A 24 -13.65 7.78 -30.24
C ALA A 24 -13.28 6.30 -30.50
N HIS A 25 -12.08 5.88 -30.08
CA HIS A 25 -11.66 4.47 -30.13
C HIS A 25 -12.59 3.56 -29.34
N SER A 26 -12.93 3.94 -28.11
CA SER A 26 -13.78 3.13 -27.23
C SER A 26 -15.20 2.97 -27.80
N LEU A 27 -15.77 4.03 -28.40
CA LEU A 27 -17.07 3.99 -29.09
C LEU A 27 -17.00 3.15 -30.37
N LEU A 28 -15.91 3.26 -31.13
CA LEU A 28 -15.67 2.45 -32.32
C LEU A 28 -15.67 0.95 -31.98
N ARG A 29 -14.98 0.54 -30.90
CA ARG A 29 -14.98 -0.86 -30.42
C ARG A 29 -16.37 -1.34 -29.97
N ASN A 30 -17.23 -0.43 -29.53
CA ASN A 30 -18.61 -0.72 -29.15
C ASN A 30 -19.63 -0.53 -30.31
N ASN A 31 -19.17 -0.26 -31.53
CA ASN A 31 -20.02 0.00 -32.71
C ASN A 31 -21.04 1.14 -32.48
N ILE A 32 -20.67 2.14 -31.69
CA ILE A 32 -21.46 3.37 -31.48
C ILE A 32 -20.97 4.43 -32.47
N ASP A 33 -21.89 5.14 -33.10
CA ASP A 33 -21.53 6.17 -34.08
C ASP A 33 -21.03 7.44 -33.39
N PHE A 34 -20.07 8.13 -34.02
CA PHE A 34 -19.47 9.33 -33.45
C PHE A 34 -18.88 10.25 -34.51
N VAL A 35 -18.72 11.51 -34.13
CA VAL A 35 -17.85 12.49 -34.80
C VAL A 35 -16.98 13.20 -33.76
N VAL A 36 -15.78 13.61 -34.15
CA VAL A 36 -14.87 14.40 -33.31
C VAL A 36 -14.69 15.77 -33.95
N LEU A 37 -14.92 16.84 -33.19
CA LEU A 37 -14.77 18.22 -33.62
C LEU A 37 -13.55 18.82 -32.91
N GLU A 38 -12.45 19.01 -33.63
CA GLU A 38 -11.24 19.64 -33.11
C GLU A 38 -11.10 21.07 -33.65
N SER A 39 -10.83 22.00 -32.74
CA SER A 39 -10.70 23.42 -33.03
C SER A 39 -9.43 23.81 -33.79
N HIS A 40 -8.35 23.05 -33.64
CA HIS A 40 -7.08 23.28 -34.34
C HIS A 40 -7.11 22.71 -35.75
N ASP A 41 -6.19 23.22 -36.58
CA ASP A 41 -5.94 22.77 -37.95
C ASP A 41 -5.07 21.50 -38.03
N ASP A 42 -4.42 21.13 -36.93
CA ASP A 42 -3.64 19.91 -36.73
C ASP A 42 -4.21 19.10 -35.55
N ILE A 43 -4.30 17.78 -35.71
CA ILE A 43 -4.78 16.85 -34.67
C ILE A 43 -3.72 16.59 -33.60
N ALA A 44 -2.44 16.74 -33.95
CA ALA A 44 -1.32 16.46 -33.05
C ALA A 44 -0.36 17.66 -32.98
N PRO A 45 -0.81 18.84 -32.52
CA PRO A 45 0.04 20.03 -32.48
C PRO A 45 1.10 19.94 -31.38
N GLN A 46 2.29 20.49 -31.62
CA GLN A 46 3.39 20.57 -30.65
C GLN A 46 3.24 21.75 -29.69
N VAL A 47 2.06 21.86 -29.06
CA VAL A 47 1.69 22.97 -28.15
C VAL A 47 1.61 22.55 -26.69
N GLY A 48 1.69 21.24 -26.41
CA GLY A 48 1.60 20.68 -25.06
C GLY A 48 2.95 20.20 -24.52
N ALA A 49 3.00 20.01 -23.19
CA ALA A 49 4.09 19.31 -22.52
C ALA A 49 4.12 17.80 -22.87
N SER A 50 4.96 17.05 -22.18
CA SER A 50 4.88 15.59 -22.14
C SER A 50 3.63 15.09 -21.41
N ILE A 51 3.26 13.83 -21.67
CA ILE A 51 2.33 13.05 -20.84
C ILE A 51 3.08 11.92 -20.14
N GLY A 52 2.77 11.72 -18.85
CA GLY A 52 3.20 10.55 -18.10
C GLY A 52 2.23 9.38 -18.33
N LEU A 53 2.76 8.24 -18.75
CA LEU A 53 2.06 6.97 -18.84
C LEU A 53 2.16 6.23 -17.51
N SER A 54 1.04 5.70 -17.05
CA SER A 54 0.93 4.80 -15.90
C SER A 54 0.10 3.58 -16.28
N PRO A 55 0.16 2.49 -15.50
CA PRO A 55 -0.53 1.24 -15.85
C PRO A 55 -2.04 1.36 -16.10
N ASN A 56 -2.73 2.23 -15.36
CA ASN A 56 -4.18 2.40 -15.50
C ASN A 56 -4.59 2.89 -16.88
N GLY A 57 -3.93 3.92 -17.42
CA GLY A 57 -4.20 4.37 -18.80
C GLY A 57 -3.57 3.47 -19.86
N SER A 58 -2.34 2.99 -19.61
CA SER A 58 -1.60 2.11 -20.53
C SER A 58 -2.37 0.84 -20.88
N ARG A 59 -3.09 0.26 -19.92
CA ARG A 59 -3.92 -0.91 -20.15
C ARG A 59 -5.08 -0.62 -21.11
N ILE A 60 -5.71 0.54 -21.00
CA ILE A 60 -6.79 0.94 -21.92
C ILE A 60 -6.22 1.15 -23.33
N PHE A 61 -5.03 1.77 -23.43
CA PHE A 61 -4.31 1.86 -24.70
C PHE A 61 -3.98 0.49 -25.30
N ASP A 62 -3.68 -0.52 -24.48
CA ASP A 62 -3.43 -1.88 -24.94
C ASP A 62 -4.75 -2.53 -25.42
N GLN A 63 -5.86 -2.35 -24.69
CA GLN A 63 -7.19 -2.83 -25.09
C GLN A 63 -7.68 -2.25 -26.43
N ILE A 64 -7.41 -0.98 -26.71
CA ILE A 64 -7.77 -0.36 -28.00
C ILE A 64 -6.73 -0.62 -29.11
N GLY A 65 -5.60 -1.27 -28.78
CA GLY A 65 -4.60 -1.74 -29.73
C GLY A 65 -3.50 -0.74 -30.10
N VAL A 66 -3.30 0.32 -29.31
CA VAL A 66 -2.31 1.38 -29.62
C VAL A 66 -1.08 1.37 -28.72
N PHE A 67 -1.09 0.57 -27.64
CA PHE A 67 -0.05 0.66 -26.62
C PHE A 67 1.35 0.33 -27.14
N ASP A 68 1.52 -0.68 -27.98
CA ASP A 68 2.86 -1.10 -28.42
C ASP A 68 3.54 -0.01 -29.27
N ASP A 69 2.81 0.64 -30.19
CA ASP A 69 3.30 1.82 -30.93
C ASP A 69 3.68 2.97 -30.00
N ILE A 70 2.93 3.19 -28.92
CA ILE A 70 3.26 4.20 -27.90
C ILE A 70 4.49 3.77 -27.09
N TYR A 71 4.57 2.50 -26.73
CA TYR A 71 5.65 1.94 -25.92
C TYR A 71 6.99 1.98 -26.66
N ASP A 72 6.97 1.80 -27.98
CA ASP A 72 8.13 1.99 -28.85
C ASP A 72 8.66 3.42 -28.87
N LEU A 73 7.94 4.40 -28.33
CA LEU A 73 8.37 5.80 -28.26
C LEU A 73 8.91 6.20 -26.88
N VAL A 74 8.91 5.30 -25.89
CA VAL A 74 9.29 5.63 -24.52
C VAL A 74 10.54 4.88 -24.04
N GLU A 75 11.17 5.46 -23.02
CA GLU A 75 12.10 4.75 -22.13
C GLU A 75 11.39 4.53 -20.78
N PRO A 76 11.22 3.28 -20.33
CA PRO A 76 10.66 3.00 -19.01
C PRO A 76 11.47 3.62 -17.88
N LEU A 77 10.80 4.33 -16.96
CA LEU A 77 11.46 4.87 -15.78
C LEU A 77 11.78 3.75 -14.79
N HIS A 78 13.01 3.75 -14.27
CA HIS A 78 13.47 2.74 -13.32
C HIS A 78 13.81 3.29 -11.93
N ARG A 79 14.16 4.58 -11.81
CA ARG A 79 14.44 5.22 -10.51
C ARG A 79 13.90 6.64 -10.44
N GLU A 80 13.48 7.01 -9.23
CA GLU A 80 13.16 8.37 -8.84
C GLU A 80 14.15 8.87 -7.77
N LEU A 81 14.67 10.08 -7.98
CA LEU A 81 15.67 10.74 -7.16
C LEU A 81 15.12 12.07 -6.66
N ILE A 82 15.14 12.29 -5.35
CA ILE A 82 14.64 13.51 -4.72
C ILE A 82 15.80 14.31 -4.14
N TRP A 83 15.92 15.56 -4.57
CA TRP A 83 17.00 16.49 -4.25
C TRP A 83 16.48 17.66 -3.42
N SER A 84 17.35 18.22 -2.58
CA SER A 84 17.09 19.50 -1.94
C SER A 84 17.46 20.66 -2.86
N ASP A 85 16.99 21.85 -2.54
CA ASP A 85 17.37 23.14 -3.14
C ASP A 85 18.89 23.49 -3.09
N ARG A 86 19.71 22.61 -2.51
CA ARG A 86 21.18 22.70 -2.42
C ARG A 86 21.89 21.54 -3.13
N GLY A 87 21.17 20.73 -3.89
CA GLY A 87 21.72 19.59 -4.65
C GLY A 87 22.02 18.38 -3.77
N LYS A 88 21.56 18.36 -2.52
CA LYS A 88 21.72 17.19 -1.64
C LYS A 88 20.65 16.16 -1.93
N LEU A 89 21.04 14.93 -2.18
CA LEU A 89 20.11 13.80 -2.31
C LEU A 89 19.38 13.56 -0.97
N ILE A 90 18.05 13.72 -0.99
CA ILE A 90 17.16 13.48 0.16
C ILE A 90 16.72 12.02 0.17
N ASN A 91 16.40 11.46 -0.99
CA ASN A 91 15.87 10.11 -1.13
C ASN A 91 16.21 9.50 -2.49
N GLU A 92 16.56 8.21 -2.49
CA GLU A 92 16.87 7.38 -3.67
C GLU A 92 16.03 6.08 -3.71
N SER A 93 15.06 5.92 -2.80
CA SER A 93 14.50 4.59 -2.48
C SER A 93 13.38 4.06 -3.38
N ILE A 94 12.91 4.82 -4.39
CA ILE A 94 11.73 4.44 -5.18
C ILE A 94 12.17 3.75 -6.48
N ASP A 95 12.21 2.42 -6.47
CA ASP A 95 12.40 1.58 -7.66
C ASP A 95 11.08 1.54 -8.47
N LEU A 96 11.03 2.31 -9.56
CA LEU A 96 9.87 2.40 -10.43
C LEU A 96 9.64 1.13 -11.26
N ARG A 97 10.65 0.26 -11.38
CA ARG A 97 10.47 -1.05 -12.04
C ARG A 97 9.44 -1.90 -11.33
N LEU A 98 9.27 -1.72 -10.01
CA LEU A 98 8.25 -2.43 -9.25
C LEU A 98 6.83 -2.20 -9.81
N VAL A 99 6.56 -1.05 -10.43
CA VAL A 99 5.27 -0.78 -11.10
C VAL A 99 5.08 -1.71 -12.31
N LEU A 100 6.11 -1.83 -13.15
CA LEU A 100 6.13 -2.78 -14.27
C LEU A 100 5.96 -4.22 -13.78
N GLU A 101 6.69 -4.62 -12.74
CA GLU A 101 6.58 -5.96 -12.17
C GLU A 101 5.18 -6.24 -11.59
N ARG A 102 4.49 -5.22 -11.09
CA ARG A 102 3.17 -5.35 -10.49
C ARG A 102 2.07 -5.43 -11.52
N HIS A 103 2.10 -4.55 -12.50
CA HIS A 103 0.95 -4.32 -13.39
C HIS A 103 1.19 -4.72 -14.84
N GLY A 104 2.42 -5.10 -15.21
CA GLY A 104 2.81 -5.40 -16.59
C GLY A 104 3.09 -4.17 -17.45
N TYR A 105 2.85 -2.96 -16.95
CA TYR A 105 3.12 -1.69 -17.65
C TYR A 105 4.03 -0.80 -16.81
N PRO A 106 5.01 -0.11 -17.42
CA PRO A 106 5.91 0.77 -16.68
C PRO A 106 5.28 2.15 -16.47
N VAL A 107 5.97 2.97 -15.65
CA VAL A 107 5.81 4.43 -15.70
C VAL A 107 6.77 4.95 -16.77
N ALA A 108 6.29 5.83 -17.65
CA ALA A 108 7.08 6.39 -18.75
C ALA A 108 6.60 7.78 -19.13
N PHE A 109 7.39 8.55 -19.87
CA PHE A 109 7.01 9.88 -20.36
C PHE A 109 7.35 10.05 -21.82
N LEU A 110 6.50 10.75 -22.56
CA LEU A 110 6.71 11.11 -23.96
C LEU A 110 5.97 12.38 -24.35
N ASP A 111 6.27 12.89 -25.54
CA ASP A 111 5.55 13.98 -26.18
C ASP A 111 4.06 13.66 -26.28
N ARG A 112 3.22 14.58 -25.78
CA ARG A 112 1.77 14.46 -25.94
C ARG A 112 1.36 14.39 -27.42
N GLN A 113 2.05 15.14 -28.28
CA GLN A 113 1.88 15.10 -29.74
C GLN A 113 2.00 13.68 -30.29
N ALA A 114 3.00 12.92 -29.85
CA ALA A 114 3.21 11.56 -30.33
C ALA A 114 2.04 10.63 -30.00
N VAL A 115 1.48 10.74 -28.78
CA VAL A 115 0.30 9.97 -28.38
C VAL A 115 -0.92 10.32 -29.24
N LEU A 116 -1.16 11.61 -29.49
CA LEU A 116 -2.27 12.06 -30.36
C LEU A 116 -2.13 11.53 -31.79
N ALA A 117 -0.91 11.61 -32.35
CA ALA A 117 -0.63 11.10 -33.69
C ALA A 117 -0.88 9.59 -33.80
N VAL A 118 -0.44 8.80 -32.81
CA VAL A 118 -0.69 7.35 -32.76
C VAL A 118 -2.19 7.07 -32.62
N LEU A 119 -2.90 7.74 -31.70
CA LEU A 119 -4.34 7.57 -31.52
C LEU A 119 -5.10 7.89 -32.82
N HIS A 120 -4.80 9.01 -33.48
CA HIS A 120 -5.43 9.38 -34.74
C HIS A 120 -5.14 8.36 -35.85
N LYS A 121 -3.86 7.98 -36.03
CA LYS A 121 -3.44 6.97 -37.01
C LYS A 121 -4.23 5.66 -36.86
N HIS A 122 -4.38 5.18 -35.63
CA HIS A 122 -5.05 3.91 -35.34
C HIS A 122 -6.58 3.96 -35.43
N LEU A 123 -7.21 5.12 -35.66
CA LEU A 123 -8.64 5.17 -36.03
C LEU A 123 -8.91 4.56 -37.43
N GLY A 124 -7.86 4.34 -38.23
CA GLY A 124 -7.96 3.69 -39.54
C GLY A 124 -8.93 4.42 -40.46
N SER A 125 -9.93 3.71 -41.00
CA SER A 125 -10.93 4.30 -41.88
C SER A 125 -11.84 5.32 -41.19
N ALA A 126 -11.90 5.36 -39.85
CA ALA A 126 -12.72 6.31 -39.11
C ALA A 126 -12.05 7.67 -38.86
N GLN A 127 -10.84 7.90 -39.41
CA GLN A 127 -10.20 9.21 -39.38
C GLN A 127 -11.03 10.30 -40.07
N ASP A 128 -11.85 9.93 -41.06
CA ASP A 128 -12.79 10.83 -41.76
C ASP A 128 -13.89 11.40 -40.85
N ARG A 129 -14.06 10.84 -39.64
CA ARG A 129 -14.99 11.33 -38.61
C ARG A 129 -14.36 12.36 -37.68
N VAL A 130 -13.07 12.67 -37.88
CA VAL A 130 -12.34 13.69 -37.12
C VAL A 130 -12.26 14.95 -37.97
N PHE A 131 -13.04 15.96 -37.60
CA PHE A 131 -13.13 17.23 -38.31
C PHE A 131 -12.27 18.27 -37.61
N LEU A 132 -11.22 18.73 -38.30
CA LEU A 132 -10.34 19.82 -37.86
C LEU A 132 -10.96 21.19 -38.19
N ASN A 133 -10.43 22.25 -37.59
CA ASN A 133 -10.95 23.62 -37.70
C ASN A 133 -12.42 23.77 -37.28
N LYS A 134 -12.93 22.88 -36.41
CA LYS A 134 -14.30 22.89 -35.89
C LYS A 134 -14.34 23.40 -34.46
N ARG A 135 -14.15 24.72 -34.30
CA ARG A 135 -14.35 25.39 -33.01
C ARG A 135 -15.85 25.45 -32.69
N VAL A 136 -16.28 24.70 -31.68
CA VAL A 136 -17.67 24.75 -31.21
C VAL A 136 -17.94 26.02 -30.41
N THR A 137 -19.07 26.66 -30.69
CA THR A 137 -19.48 27.93 -30.06
C THR A 137 -20.81 27.82 -29.31
N LYS A 138 -21.71 26.92 -29.74
CA LYS A 138 -23.06 26.80 -29.17
C LYS A 138 -23.60 25.38 -29.30
N VAL A 139 -24.45 24.97 -28.37
CA VAL A 139 -25.24 23.73 -28.47
C VAL A 139 -26.72 24.02 -28.26
N ASP A 140 -27.55 23.62 -29.22
CA ASP A 140 -29.01 23.61 -29.05
C ASP A 140 -29.48 22.24 -28.59
N HIS A 141 -30.09 22.18 -27.40
CA HIS A 141 -30.69 20.98 -26.85
C HIS A 141 -32.17 20.88 -27.27
N LEU A 142 -32.44 20.04 -28.27
CA LEU A 142 -33.79 19.79 -28.79
C LEU A 142 -34.41 18.56 -28.10
N PRO A 143 -35.74 18.36 -28.17
CA PRO A 143 -36.38 17.21 -27.51
C PRO A 143 -35.77 15.85 -27.89
N GLU A 144 -35.42 15.68 -29.17
CA GLU A 144 -34.97 14.39 -29.71
C GLU A 144 -33.46 14.27 -29.91
N LYS A 145 -32.72 15.40 -29.92
CA LYS A 145 -31.31 15.45 -30.31
C LYS A 145 -30.61 16.70 -29.81
N VAL A 146 -29.29 16.75 -29.92
CA VAL A 146 -28.49 17.97 -29.78
C VAL A 146 -27.99 18.43 -31.16
N VAL A 147 -27.91 19.75 -31.35
CA VAL A 147 -27.30 20.38 -32.53
C VAL A 147 -26.12 21.23 -32.07
N VAL A 148 -24.92 20.85 -32.50
CA VAL A 148 -23.66 21.51 -32.14
C VAL A 148 -23.24 22.43 -33.27
N HIS A 149 -23.05 23.71 -32.95
CA HIS A 149 -22.71 24.77 -33.91
C HIS A 149 -21.22 25.11 -33.83
N CYS A 150 -20.59 25.23 -34.99
CA CYS A 150 -19.19 25.61 -35.13
C CYS A 150 -19.06 27.08 -35.58
N GLU A 151 -17.90 27.69 -35.31
CA GLU A 151 -17.55 29.07 -35.67
C GLU A 151 -17.63 29.34 -37.18
N ASP A 152 -17.38 28.33 -38.01
CA ASP A 152 -17.49 28.40 -39.47
C ASP A 152 -18.92 28.22 -39.99
N ASN A 153 -19.91 28.25 -39.10
CA ASN A 153 -21.34 28.01 -39.36
C ASN A 153 -21.70 26.57 -39.77
N THR A 154 -20.78 25.61 -39.69
CA THR A 154 -21.14 24.20 -39.85
C THR A 154 -21.82 23.66 -38.59
N THR A 155 -22.72 22.69 -38.78
CA THR A 155 -23.50 22.09 -37.69
C THR A 155 -23.41 20.56 -37.71
N PHE A 156 -23.46 19.98 -36.52
CA PHE A 156 -23.43 18.53 -36.32
C PHE A 156 -24.55 18.11 -35.38
N GLU A 157 -25.27 17.05 -35.73
CA GLU A 157 -26.36 16.51 -34.94
C GLU A 157 -25.95 15.20 -34.27
N GLY A 158 -26.47 14.94 -33.08
CA GLY A 158 -26.33 13.66 -32.39
C GLY A 158 -27.28 13.50 -31.22
N ASP A 159 -27.22 12.36 -30.56
CA ASP A 159 -28.03 12.04 -29.38
C ASP A 159 -27.39 12.55 -28.09
N LEU A 160 -26.06 12.69 -28.09
CA LEU A 160 -25.24 13.07 -26.95
C LEU A 160 -24.11 14.01 -27.41
N VAL A 161 -23.81 15.06 -26.64
CA VAL A 161 -22.60 15.88 -26.81
C VAL A 161 -21.62 15.65 -25.65
N VAL A 162 -20.35 15.44 -25.99
CA VAL A 162 -19.28 15.17 -25.03
C VAL A 162 -18.22 16.27 -25.07
N GLY A 163 -18.02 16.97 -23.95
CA GLY A 163 -16.97 17.98 -23.77
C GLY A 163 -15.64 17.33 -23.38
N ALA A 164 -14.76 17.15 -24.35
CA ALA A 164 -13.36 16.72 -24.19
C ALA A 164 -12.37 17.87 -24.56
N ASP A 165 -12.84 19.10 -24.46
CA ASP A 165 -12.28 20.38 -24.92
C ASP A 165 -11.47 21.13 -23.84
N GLY A 166 -11.11 20.43 -22.76
CA GLY A 166 -10.10 20.86 -21.79
C GLY A 166 -10.55 21.93 -20.79
N VAL A 167 -9.58 22.60 -20.17
CA VAL A 167 -9.79 23.48 -19.00
C VAL A 167 -10.84 24.55 -19.26
N ARG A 168 -10.88 25.13 -20.46
CA ARG A 168 -11.82 26.19 -20.88
C ARG A 168 -12.99 25.65 -21.72
N SER A 169 -13.51 24.49 -21.31
CA SER A 169 -14.56 23.76 -22.03
C SER A 169 -15.78 24.63 -22.35
N THR A 170 -16.06 24.79 -23.64
CA THR A 170 -17.31 25.39 -24.14
C THR A 170 -18.50 24.53 -23.75
N ILE A 171 -18.36 23.20 -23.85
CA ILE A 171 -19.46 22.28 -23.52
C ILE A 171 -19.85 22.36 -22.05
N ARG A 172 -18.89 22.50 -21.13
CA ARG A 172 -19.19 22.72 -19.72
C ARG A 172 -19.99 24.01 -19.50
N TYR A 173 -19.62 25.11 -20.17
CA TYR A 173 -20.37 26.36 -20.06
C TYR A 173 -21.78 26.23 -20.64
N GLN A 174 -21.95 25.62 -21.81
CA GLN A 174 -23.27 25.37 -22.41
C GLN A 174 -24.15 24.47 -21.54
N MET A 175 -23.55 23.45 -20.91
CA MET A 175 -24.23 22.58 -19.94
C MET A 175 -24.69 23.37 -18.71
N TRP A 176 -23.84 24.25 -18.16
CA TRP A 176 -24.21 25.11 -17.04
C TRP A 176 -25.33 26.08 -17.39
N ASP A 177 -25.27 26.73 -18.56
CA ASP A 177 -26.33 27.61 -19.05
C ASP A 177 -27.65 26.83 -19.18
N TYR A 178 -27.59 25.60 -19.71
CA TYR A 178 -28.75 24.71 -19.78
C TYR A 178 -29.29 24.36 -18.39
N MET A 179 -28.43 23.98 -17.43
CA MET A 179 -28.83 23.68 -16.05
C MET A 179 -29.49 24.86 -15.35
N GLU A 180 -29.03 26.10 -15.60
CA GLU A 180 -29.67 27.32 -15.10
C GLU A 180 -31.13 27.42 -15.61
N THR A 181 -31.40 27.11 -16.88
CA THR A 181 -32.77 27.06 -17.41
C THR A 181 -33.64 25.98 -16.78
N ARG A 182 -33.02 24.98 -16.12
CA ARG A 182 -33.70 23.90 -15.39
C ARG A 182 -33.88 24.22 -13.90
N GLY A 183 -33.51 25.44 -13.47
CA GLY A 183 -33.70 25.93 -12.09
C GLY A 183 -32.50 25.71 -11.17
N LEU A 184 -31.36 25.26 -11.67
CA LEU A 184 -30.15 24.95 -10.87
C LEU A 184 -29.20 26.15 -10.69
N ILE A 185 -29.75 27.36 -10.65
CA ILE A 185 -28.97 28.62 -10.69
C ILE A 185 -27.96 28.70 -9.53
N ASN A 186 -28.38 28.29 -8.33
CA ASN A 186 -27.54 28.37 -7.14
C ASN A 186 -26.41 27.34 -7.16
N GLU A 187 -26.65 26.11 -7.66
CA GLU A 187 -25.57 25.13 -7.81
C GLU A 187 -24.53 25.61 -8.82
N ILE A 188 -24.99 26.16 -9.96
CA ILE A 188 -24.09 26.63 -11.01
C ILE A 188 -23.27 27.85 -10.59
N ALA A 189 -23.82 28.77 -9.81
CA ALA A 189 -23.05 29.89 -9.26
C ALA A 189 -21.82 29.41 -8.45
N VAL A 190 -21.96 28.31 -7.72
CA VAL A 190 -20.85 27.68 -6.99
C VAL A 190 -19.87 26.99 -7.95
N GLU A 191 -20.36 26.25 -8.94
CA GLU A 191 -19.51 25.58 -9.92
C GLU A 191 -18.63 26.59 -10.70
N ARG A 192 -19.19 27.73 -11.14
CA ARG A 192 -18.44 28.77 -11.89
C ARG A 192 -17.25 29.36 -11.14
N THR A 193 -17.24 29.32 -9.81
CA THR A 193 -16.14 29.84 -8.97
C THR A 193 -15.19 28.75 -8.46
N ARG A 194 -15.42 27.48 -8.84
CA ARG A 194 -14.70 26.32 -8.30
C ARG A 194 -13.26 26.18 -8.81
N MET A 195 -12.99 26.66 -10.03
CA MET A 195 -11.67 26.63 -10.65
C MET A 195 -10.75 27.66 -10.02
N LYS A 196 -9.62 27.19 -9.48
CA LYS A 196 -8.63 28.00 -8.76
C LYS A 196 -7.23 27.76 -9.31
N SER A 197 -6.37 28.77 -9.22
CA SER A 197 -4.94 28.63 -9.48
C SER A 197 -4.15 29.20 -8.30
N GLU A 198 -3.44 28.33 -7.58
CA GLU A 198 -2.50 28.72 -6.49
C GLU A 198 -1.04 28.58 -6.94
N TYR A 199 -0.80 27.89 -8.05
CA TYR A 199 0.52 27.62 -8.61
C TYR A 199 0.54 27.97 -10.09
N ASN A 200 1.73 28.25 -10.61
CA ASN A 200 2.01 28.24 -12.03
C ASN A 200 3.03 27.13 -12.36
N CYS A 201 3.17 26.85 -13.63
CA CYS A 201 4.16 25.91 -14.14
C CYS A 201 4.78 26.45 -15.42
N VAL A 202 6.11 26.51 -15.44
CA VAL A 202 6.87 26.53 -16.69
C VAL A 202 7.21 25.10 -17.04
N PHE A 203 6.67 24.59 -18.15
CA PHE A 203 7.04 23.27 -18.65
C PHE A 203 7.82 23.42 -19.95
N GLY A 204 8.71 22.45 -20.22
CA GLY A 204 9.48 22.44 -21.45
C GLY A 204 10.00 21.06 -21.83
N ILE A 205 10.50 21.01 -23.06
CA ILE A 205 11.16 19.86 -23.66
C ILE A 205 12.56 20.32 -24.06
N SER A 206 13.59 19.61 -23.62
CA SER A 206 14.99 19.89 -23.96
C SER A 206 15.64 18.72 -24.69
N GLN A 207 16.70 19.04 -25.43
CA GLN A 207 17.63 18.05 -25.99
C GLN A 207 18.36 17.30 -24.86
N PRO A 208 19.05 16.19 -25.17
CA PRO A 208 19.87 15.47 -24.19
C PRO A 208 20.79 16.39 -23.40
N THR A 209 20.66 16.32 -22.08
CA THR A 209 21.42 17.16 -21.14
C THR A 209 22.45 16.30 -20.41
N PRO A 210 23.75 16.60 -20.52
CA PRO A 210 24.80 15.84 -19.82
C PRO A 210 24.53 15.73 -18.32
N GLY A 211 24.74 14.54 -17.75
CA GLY A 211 24.47 14.26 -16.34
C GLY A 211 23.03 13.82 -16.02
N LEU A 212 22.12 13.85 -17.01
CA LEU A 212 20.77 13.28 -16.88
C LEU A 212 20.66 12.00 -17.72
N GLU A 213 20.55 10.86 -17.04
CA GLU A 213 20.47 9.54 -17.70
C GLU A 213 19.03 9.19 -18.08
N PRO A 214 18.77 8.62 -19.27
CA PRO A 214 17.46 8.06 -19.63
C PRO A 214 16.95 7.05 -18.59
N GLY A 215 15.65 7.05 -18.32
CA GLY A 215 15.04 6.17 -17.33
C GLY A 215 15.06 6.72 -15.89
N LEU A 216 15.64 7.90 -15.67
CA LEU A 216 15.63 8.61 -14.39
C LEU A 216 14.58 9.71 -14.34
N LEU A 217 13.96 9.84 -13.17
CA LEU A 217 13.10 10.95 -12.78
C LEU A 217 13.74 11.69 -11.60
N HIS A 218 13.91 13.00 -11.73
CA HIS A 218 14.50 13.86 -10.72
C HIS A 218 13.45 14.84 -10.21
N ARG A 219 13.35 14.98 -8.89
CA ARG A 219 12.55 16.02 -8.24
C ARG A 219 13.44 16.87 -7.35
N THR A 220 13.38 18.18 -7.49
CA THR A 220 14.04 19.10 -6.55
C THR A 220 12.99 19.83 -5.73
N TYR A 221 13.13 19.77 -4.41
CA TYR A 221 12.24 20.46 -3.48
C TYR A 221 12.85 21.76 -3.00
N GLY A 222 12.12 22.86 -3.19
CA GLY A 222 12.45 24.19 -2.73
C GLY A 222 11.29 24.81 -1.98
N GLU A 223 11.55 25.92 -1.29
CA GLU A 223 10.51 26.65 -0.55
C GLU A 223 9.68 27.49 -1.53
N ASP A 224 8.40 27.15 -1.66
CA ASP A 224 7.42 27.66 -2.62
C ASP A 224 7.71 27.38 -4.10
N TRP A 225 8.65 26.47 -4.40
CA TRP A 225 8.94 26.03 -5.76
C TRP A 225 9.46 24.60 -5.83
N SER A 226 9.33 23.95 -6.99
CA SER A 226 9.92 22.63 -7.23
C SER A 226 10.24 22.38 -8.70
N PHE A 227 11.17 21.45 -8.94
CA PHE A 227 11.42 20.90 -10.28
C PHE A 227 10.97 19.45 -10.35
N LEU A 228 10.44 19.06 -11.51
CA LEU A 228 10.28 17.69 -11.95
C LEU A 228 10.96 17.56 -13.32
N VAL A 229 12.02 16.76 -13.41
CA VAL A 229 12.81 16.57 -14.63
C VAL A 229 12.90 15.08 -14.95
N ILE A 230 12.47 14.70 -16.14
CA ILE A 230 12.39 13.32 -16.60
C ILE A 230 13.23 13.16 -17.86
N SER A 231 14.11 12.16 -17.88
CA SER A 231 14.90 11.80 -19.04
C SER A 231 14.32 10.56 -19.71
N SER A 232 13.86 10.71 -20.96
CA SER A 232 13.19 9.66 -21.72
C SER A 232 14.04 9.16 -22.91
N LYS A 233 13.41 8.45 -23.84
CA LYS A 233 14.04 7.80 -24.99
C LYS A 233 14.88 8.77 -25.81
N GLY A 234 16.06 8.31 -26.22
CA GLY A 234 17.03 9.13 -26.95
C GLY A 234 17.62 10.28 -26.13
N GLY A 235 17.45 10.29 -24.81
CA GLY A 235 17.92 11.34 -23.91
C GLY A 235 17.06 12.59 -23.91
N ARG A 236 15.88 12.59 -24.55
CA ARG A 236 14.97 13.74 -24.52
C ARG A 236 14.54 14.05 -23.09
N VAL A 237 14.64 15.32 -22.68
CA VAL A 237 14.36 15.75 -21.30
C VAL A 237 13.04 16.50 -21.24
N TYR A 238 12.12 16.06 -20.39
CA TYR A 238 10.89 16.75 -20.07
C TYR A 238 11.03 17.39 -18.69
N TRP A 239 10.75 18.67 -18.58
CA TRP A 239 10.91 19.37 -17.31
C TRP A 239 9.72 20.25 -16.99
N PHE A 240 9.43 20.34 -15.70
CA PHE A 240 8.37 21.14 -15.12
C PHE A 240 8.96 21.92 -13.96
N PHE A 241 8.75 23.22 -13.97
CA PHE A 241 9.14 24.14 -12.93
C PHE A 241 7.88 24.74 -12.32
N PHE A 242 7.58 24.33 -11.11
CA PHE A 242 6.39 24.76 -10.38
C PHE A 242 6.76 25.88 -9.42
N THR A 243 5.98 26.97 -9.40
CA THR A 243 6.09 27.99 -8.35
C THR A 243 4.73 28.32 -7.78
N LYS A 244 4.71 28.58 -6.48
CA LYS A 244 3.53 29.10 -5.79
C LYS A 244 3.33 30.56 -6.19
N MET A 245 2.08 30.92 -6.45
CA MET A 245 1.69 32.27 -6.77
C MET A 245 1.57 33.13 -5.51
N ASP A 246 1.56 34.44 -5.68
CA ASP A 246 1.39 35.44 -4.62
C ASP A 246 0.01 35.35 -3.95
N GLN A 247 -0.99 34.93 -4.69
CA GLN A 247 -2.35 34.71 -4.21
C GLN A 247 -3.05 33.58 -4.99
N VAL A 248 -4.24 33.20 -4.51
CA VAL A 248 -5.10 32.25 -5.23
C VAL A 248 -6.00 33.01 -6.19
N TYR A 249 -5.89 32.68 -7.48
CA TYR A 249 -6.70 33.28 -8.53
C TYR A 249 -7.94 32.43 -8.83
N THR A 250 -9.04 33.09 -9.19
CA THR A 250 -10.31 32.44 -9.57
C THR A 250 -10.86 32.96 -10.88
N GLY A 251 -11.42 32.06 -11.69
CA GLY A 251 -12.13 32.43 -12.92
C GLY A 251 -11.29 33.33 -13.85
N ASN A 252 -11.89 34.44 -14.29
CA ASN A 252 -11.29 35.36 -15.26
C ASN A 252 -10.10 36.17 -14.72
N GLU A 253 -9.86 36.15 -13.41
CA GLU A 253 -8.71 36.84 -12.78
C GLU A 253 -7.41 36.06 -12.99
N THR A 254 -7.49 34.81 -13.43
CA THR A 254 -6.32 33.95 -13.65
C THR A 254 -5.40 34.56 -14.72
N PRO A 255 -4.11 34.79 -14.41
CA PRO A 255 -3.20 35.51 -15.30
C PRO A 255 -2.91 34.73 -16.58
N ARG A 256 -2.55 35.48 -17.63
CA ARG A 256 -1.96 34.94 -18.87
C ARG A 256 -0.51 35.41 -18.93
N TYR A 257 0.36 34.50 -19.34
CA TYR A 257 1.80 34.76 -19.40
C TYR A 257 2.26 34.91 -20.84
N SER A 258 3.02 35.97 -21.10
CA SER A 258 3.79 36.15 -22.32
C SER A 258 5.12 35.39 -22.23
N GLN A 259 5.84 35.31 -23.35
CA GLN A 259 7.19 34.74 -23.34
C GLN A 259 8.16 35.56 -22.48
N ASP A 260 8.02 36.88 -22.44
CA ASP A 260 8.85 37.76 -21.60
C ASP A 260 8.59 37.52 -20.09
N ASP A 261 7.34 37.28 -19.70
CA ASP A 261 7.00 36.91 -18.32
C ASP A 261 7.68 35.59 -17.93
N LEU A 262 7.68 34.61 -18.85
CA LEU A 262 8.38 33.34 -18.66
C LEU A 262 9.88 33.56 -18.46
N GLU A 263 10.57 34.30 -19.34
CA GLU A 263 12.01 34.52 -19.23
C GLU A 263 12.39 35.20 -17.92
N LYS A 264 11.63 36.23 -17.52
CA LYS A 264 11.79 36.91 -16.22
C LYS A 264 11.59 35.96 -15.06
N HIS A 265 10.59 35.09 -15.15
CA HIS A 265 10.26 34.13 -14.11
C HIS A 265 11.37 33.09 -13.90
N ILE A 266 11.93 32.52 -14.96
CA ILE A 266 12.97 31.47 -14.84
C ILE A 266 14.35 32.03 -14.45
N ALA A 267 14.64 33.31 -14.72
CA ALA A 267 15.96 33.91 -14.51
C ALA A 267 16.49 33.75 -13.07
N GLY A 268 15.61 33.86 -12.07
CA GLY A 268 15.97 33.70 -10.65
C GLY A 268 16.26 32.27 -10.21
N TYR A 269 16.05 31.29 -11.09
CA TYR A 269 16.13 29.86 -10.76
C TYR A 269 17.17 29.10 -11.59
N LEU A 270 17.87 29.76 -12.50
CA LEU A 270 18.84 29.13 -13.39
C LEU A 270 19.98 28.40 -12.64
N ASP A 271 20.45 28.96 -11.52
CA ASP A 271 21.50 28.34 -10.70
C ASP A 271 20.98 27.26 -9.74
N LYS A 272 19.66 27.02 -9.70
CA LYS A 272 19.08 26.01 -8.81
C LYS A 272 19.41 24.59 -9.31
N PRO A 273 19.67 23.64 -8.40
CA PRO A 273 20.08 22.29 -8.78
C PRO A 273 18.90 21.45 -9.28
N VAL A 274 19.08 20.79 -10.42
CA VAL A 274 18.26 19.64 -10.85
C VAL A 274 18.81 18.36 -10.23
N THR A 275 20.14 18.25 -10.17
CA THR A 275 20.88 17.20 -9.44
C THR A 275 22.01 17.82 -8.62
N ASP A 276 22.87 17.00 -8.02
CA ASP A 276 24.12 17.46 -7.40
C ASP A 276 25.12 18.12 -8.38
N THR A 277 25.00 17.81 -9.67
CA THR A 277 25.96 18.19 -10.71
C THR A 277 25.34 18.95 -11.88
N VAL A 278 24.01 18.89 -12.05
CA VAL A 278 23.29 19.53 -13.16
C VAL A 278 22.45 20.69 -12.61
N PRO A 279 22.80 21.95 -12.93
CA PRO A 279 21.95 23.10 -12.63
C PRO A 279 20.81 23.23 -13.65
N PHE A 280 19.76 23.96 -13.29
CA PHE A 280 18.61 24.18 -14.16
C PHE A 280 18.96 24.92 -15.45
N SER A 281 19.96 25.80 -15.41
CA SER A 281 20.51 26.50 -16.57
C SER A 281 20.92 25.56 -17.70
N GLU A 282 21.54 24.41 -17.41
CA GLU A 282 21.94 23.44 -18.43
C GLU A 282 20.74 22.80 -19.13
N VAL A 283 19.66 22.53 -18.40
CA VAL A 283 18.39 22.02 -18.97
C VAL A 283 17.74 23.10 -19.84
N VAL A 284 17.71 24.33 -19.35
CA VAL A 284 17.06 25.46 -20.02
C VAL A 284 17.78 25.85 -21.31
N GLN A 285 19.11 25.89 -21.34
CA GLN A 285 19.90 26.24 -22.54
C GLN A 285 19.64 25.28 -23.72
N ARG A 286 19.19 24.06 -23.44
CA ARG A 286 18.91 23.01 -24.45
C ARG A 286 17.44 22.90 -24.81
N THR A 287 16.63 23.87 -24.41
CA THR A 287 15.17 23.84 -24.62
C THR A 287 14.82 23.91 -26.10
N ILE A 288 13.95 23.01 -26.53
CA ILE A 288 13.30 22.97 -27.84
C ILE A 288 12.02 23.82 -27.79
N THR A 289 11.20 23.63 -26.76
CA THR A 289 9.96 24.38 -26.52
C THR A 289 9.71 24.53 -25.02
N ARG A 290 9.11 25.64 -24.61
CA ARG A 290 8.69 25.92 -23.23
C ARG A 290 7.53 26.89 -23.19
N THR A 291 6.65 26.70 -22.22
CA THR A 291 5.47 27.54 -22.01
C THR A 291 5.22 27.70 -20.53
N MET A 292 4.73 28.88 -20.13
CA MET A 292 4.30 29.16 -18.77
C MET A 292 2.78 29.21 -18.71
N VAL A 293 2.21 28.47 -17.77
CA VAL A 293 0.76 28.40 -17.56
C VAL A 293 0.43 28.51 -16.07
N PRO A 294 -0.72 29.12 -15.71
CA PRO A 294 -1.31 28.85 -14.41
C PRO A 294 -1.64 27.36 -14.28
N LEU A 295 -1.59 26.81 -13.08
CA LEU A 295 -2.06 25.47 -12.79
C LEU A 295 -3.48 25.57 -12.24
N GLU A 296 -4.45 25.54 -13.14
CA GLU A 296 -5.84 25.48 -12.72
C GLU A 296 -6.13 24.13 -12.03
N GLU A 297 -6.95 24.17 -10.97
CA GLU A 297 -7.43 23.00 -10.22
C GLU A 297 -8.94 23.12 -9.99
N ALA A 298 -9.69 22.10 -10.41
CA ALA A 298 -11.11 21.93 -10.08
C ALA A 298 -11.53 20.47 -10.22
N LEU A 299 -12.32 20.01 -9.24
CA LEU A 299 -13.15 18.82 -9.37
C LEU A 299 -14.61 19.25 -9.35
N PHE A 300 -15.27 19.38 -10.49
CA PHE A 300 -16.66 19.85 -10.54
C PHE A 300 -17.64 18.81 -9.95
N LYS A 301 -18.80 19.26 -9.48
CA LYS A 301 -19.83 18.39 -8.90
C LYS A 301 -20.80 17.82 -9.95
N HIS A 302 -21.01 18.54 -11.04
CA HIS A 302 -21.96 18.19 -12.09
C HIS A 302 -21.23 17.97 -13.40
N TRP A 303 -21.13 16.71 -13.82
CA TRP A 303 -20.37 16.28 -14.98
C TRP A 303 -21.25 16.06 -16.20
N CYS A 304 -22.55 15.85 -15.97
CA CYS A 304 -23.54 15.59 -16.99
C CYS A 304 -24.92 16.18 -16.62
N MET A 305 -25.74 16.38 -17.63
CA MET A 305 -27.16 16.71 -17.52
C MET A 305 -27.84 16.38 -18.86
N ASP A 306 -28.88 15.55 -18.84
CA ASP A 306 -29.62 15.15 -20.04
C ASP A 306 -28.70 14.62 -21.16
N ARG A 307 -28.44 15.41 -22.21
CA ARG A 307 -27.60 15.05 -23.36
C ARG A 307 -26.19 15.67 -23.32
N PHE A 308 -25.83 16.33 -22.23
CA PHE A 308 -24.50 16.91 -22.02
C PHE A 308 -23.68 16.03 -21.09
N VAL A 309 -22.40 15.82 -21.44
CA VAL A 309 -21.42 15.20 -20.54
C VAL A 309 -20.02 15.78 -20.78
N CYS A 310 -19.21 15.94 -19.73
CA CYS A 310 -17.84 16.45 -19.81
C CYS A 310 -16.84 15.40 -19.28
N ILE A 311 -15.70 15.24 -19.95
CA ILE A 311 -14.62 14.30 -19.55
C ILE A 311 -13.23 14.94 -19.58
N GLY A 312 -12.36 14.49 -18.68
CA GLY A 312 -10.97 14.94 -18.63
C GLY A 312 -10.84 16.30 -17.95
N ASP A 313 -9.90 17.11 -18.43
CA ASP A 313 -9.61 18.46 -17.92
C ASP A 313 -10.82 19.41 -18.02
N SER A 314 -11.86 19.07 -18.78
CA SER A 314 -13.12 19.80 -18.79
C SER A 314 -13.91 19.63 -17.50
N ILE A 315 -13.63 18.65 -16.64
CA ILE A 315 -14.44 18.42 -15.43
C ILE A 315 -13.65 18.05 -14.16
N HIS A 316 -12.43 17.54 -14.30
CA HIS A 316 -11.60 17.10 -13.17
C HIS A 316 -10.13 17.50 -13.36
N LYS A 317 -9.90 18.81 -13.50
CA LYS A 317 -8.57 19.38 -13.67
C LYS A 317 -7.77 19.32 -12.36
N MET A 318 -6.57 18.75 -12.41
CA MET A 318 -5.66 18.62 -11.27
C MET A 318 -4.24 19.05 -11.65
N THR A 319 -3.43 19.32 -10.62
CA THR A 319 -1.99 19.58 -10.78
C THR A 319 -1.25 18.35 -11.35
N PRO A 320 -0.20 18.55 -12.17
CA PRO A 320 0.41 17.48 -12.96
C PRO A 320 1.42 16.63 -12.18
N ASN A 321 1.79 16.98 -10.94
CA ASN A 321 2.90 16.38 -10.19
C ASN A 321 2.77 14.86 -9.99
N LEU A 322 1.53 14.35 -9.90
CA LEU A 322 1.22 12.92 -9.78
C LEU A 322 1.09 12.20 -11.14
N GLY A 323 1.01 12.94 -12.26
CA GLY A 323 0.86 12.40 -13.60
C GLY A 323 -0.49 11.73 -13.88
N GLN A 324 -1.53 12.00 -13.08
CA GLN A 324 -2.82 11.30 -13.16
C GLN A 324 -3.91 12.01 -13.97
N GLY A 325 -3.72 13.26 -14.40
CA GLY A 325 -4.74 13.99 -15.19
C GLY A 325 -5.11 13.25 -16.49
N GLY A 326 -4.13 13.03 -17.36
CA GLY A 326 -4.34 12.29 -18.62
C GLY A 326 -4.80 10.85 -18.41
N MET A 327 -4.24 10.15 -17.43
CA MET A 327 -4.64 8.77 -17.11
C MET A 327 -6.08 8.68 -16.61
N SER A 328 -6.52 9.65 -15.80
CA SER A 328 -7.90 9.75 -15.32
C SER A 328 -8.87 10.10 -16.46
N ALA A 329 -8.42 10.88 -17.44
CA ALA A 329 -9.19 11.21 -18.63
C ALA A 329 -9.40 9.99 -19.55
N ILE A 330 -8.37 9.17 -19.74
CA ILE A 330 -8.46 7.88 -20.45
C ILE A 330 -9.44 6.94 -19.72
N GLU A 331 -9.34 6.82 -18.40
CA GLU A 331 -10.31 6.04 -17.61
C GLU A 331 -11.75 6.56 -17.75
N SER A 332 -11.95 7.89 -17.70
CA SER A 332 -13.27 8.51 -17.89
C SER A 332 -13.86 8.19 -19.27
N ALA A 333 -13.05 8.24 -20.33
CA ALA A 333 -13.48 7.91 -21.69
C ALA A 333 -13.91 6.44 -21.83
N ALA A 334 -13.09 5.50 -21.36
CA ALA A 334 -13.44 4.06 -21.40
C ALA A 334 -14.68 3.76 -20.56
N SER A 335 -14.78 4.34 -19.35
CA SER A 335 -15.94 4.16 -18.47
C SER A 335 -17.22 4.68 -19.10
N LEU A 336 -17.15 5.83 -19.80
CA LEU A 336 -18.31 6.42 -20.48
C LEU A 336 -18.77 5.51 -21.62
N ALA A 337 -17.82 5.03 -22.43
CA ALA A 337 -18.13 4.10 -23.51
C ALA A 337 -18.79 2.80 -23.02
N ASN A 338 -18.36 2.22 -21.90
CA ASN A 338 -19.00 1.03 -21.33
C ASN A 338 -20.46 1.28 -20.95
N ASN A 339 -20.74 2.43 -20.31
CA ASN A 339 -22.10 2.79 -19.90
C ASN A 339 -23.00 3.06 -21.11
N LEU A 340 -22.48 3.79 -22.11
CA LEU A 340 -23.21 4.03 -23.36
C LEU A 340 -23.45 2.74 -24.15
N ALA A 341 -22.49 1.82 -24.19
CA ALA A 341 -22.66 0.51 -24.81
C ALA A 341 -23.77 -0.29 -24.14
N THR A 342 -23.81 -0.30 -22.80
CA THR A 342 -24.87 -0.96 -22.04
C THR A 342 -26.24 -0.33 -22.36
N LEU A 343 -26.32 1.00 -22.37
CA LEU A 343 -27.54 1.74 -22.71
C LEU A 343 -28.04 1.37 -24.12
N VAL A 344 -27.18 1.49 -25.14
CA VAL A 344 -27.52 1.22 -26.54
C VAL A 344 -27.92 -0.24 -26.76
N GLN A 345 -27.25 -1.19 -26.10
CA GLN A 345 -27.58 -2.62 -26.22
C GLN A 345 -28.88 -2.99 -25.50
N SER A 346 -29.21 -2.28 -24.42
CA SER A 346 -30.42 -2.54 -23.63
C SER A 346 -31.69 -1.92 -24.23
N SER A 347 -31.54 -0.92 -25.11
CA SER A 347 -32.67 -0.24 -25.71
C SER A 347 -33.25 -1.03 -26.87
N ALA A 348 -34.56 -1.27 -26.82
CA ALA A 348 -35.33 -1.85 -27.94
C ALA A 348 -35.89 -0.79 -28.88
N GLU A 349 -35.77 0.50 -28.51
CA GLU A 349 -36.32 1.62 -29.26
C GLU A 349 -35.35 2.10 -30.34
N GLU A 350 -35.88 2.64 -31.44
CA GLU A 350 -35.08 3.25 -32.49
C GLU A 350 -34.40 4.56 -32.04
N ARG A 351 -34.96 5.21 -31.00
CA ARG A 351 -34.41 6.42 -30.36
C ARG A 351 -34.47 6.28 -28.86
N ILE A 352 -33.34 6.53 -28.20
CA ILE A 352 -33.24 6.40 -26.75
C ILE A 352 -33.82 7.67 -26.08
N PRO A 353 -34.80 7.55 -25.17
CA PRO A 353 -35.35 8.70 -24.48
C PRO A 353 -34.30 9.44 -23.65
N VAL A 354 -34.40 10.78 -23.59
CA VAL A 354 -33.44 11.63 -22.84
C VAL A 354 -33.30 11.23 -21.37
N GLY A 355 -34.39 10.79 -20.73
CA GLY A 355 -34.35 10.33 -19.33
C GLY A 355 -33.57 9.02 -19.11
N GLU A 356 -33.43 8.17 -20.14
CA GLU A 356 -32.56 6.99 -20.06
C GLU A 356 -31.10 7.36 -20.28
N ILE A 357 -30.83 8.31 -21.18
CA ILE A 357 -29.49 8.89 -21.37
C ILE A 357 -29.03 9.54 -20.06
N ASP A 358 -29.85 10.41 -19.46
CA ASP A 358 -29.54 11.11 -18.21
C ASP A 358 -29.23 10.12 -17.07
N ARG A 359 -30.05 9.09 -16.89
CA ARG A 359 -29.83 8.05 -15.86
C ARG A 359 -28.53 7.28 -16.09
N CYS A 360 -28.22 6.96 -17.35
CA CYS A 360 -26.96 6.32 -17.73
C CYS A 360 -25.75 7.20 -17.38
N LEU A 361 -25.83 8.51 -17.70
CA LEU A 361 -24.77 9.46 -17.40
C LEU A 361 -24.59 9.69 -15.89
N GLN A 362 -25.68 9.78 -15.12
CA GLN A 362 -25.63 9.90 -13.67
C GLN A 362 -24.97 8.68 -13.01
N ALA A 363 -25.29 7.46 -13.49
CA ALA A 363 -24.65 6.23 -13.00
C ALA A 363 -23.14 6.23 -13.31
N TRP A 364 -22.75 6.70 -14.50
CA TRP A 364 -21.35 6.88 -14.86
C TRP A 364 -20.64 7.94 -13.99
N GLU A 365 -21.28 9.08 -13.74
CA GLU A 365 -20.77 10.16 -12.89
C GLU A 365 -20.52 9.65 -11.47
N GLU A 366 -21.49 8.98 -10.86
CA GLU A 366 -21.37 8.40 -9.51
C GLU A 366 -20.18 7.43 -9.42
N ALA A 367 -20.04 6.54 -10.41
CA ALA A 367 -18.95 5.58 -10.47
C ALA A 367 -17.57 6.25 -10.57
N ARG A 368 -17.45 7.35 -11.33
CA ARG A 368 -16.19 8.10 -11.45
C ARG A 368 -15.88 8.94 -10.21
N LEU A 369 -16.90 9.54 -9.59
CA LEU A 369 -16.78 10.32 -8.36
C LEU A 369 -16.42 9.46 -7.14
N ALA A 370 -16.65 8.14 -7.17
CA ALA A 370 -16.19 7.24 -6.12
C ALA A 370 -14.65 7.16 -6.01
N ARG A 371 -13.92 7.50 -7.08
CA ARG A 371 -12.45 7.33 -7.18
C ARG A 371 -11.69 8.63 -7.33
N LEU A 372 -12.18 9.57 -8.15
CA LEU A 372 -11.42 10.77 -8.48
C LEU A 372 -11.09 11.73 -7.32
N PRO A 373 -11.94 11.94 -6.30
CA PRO A 373 -11.63 12.86 -5.21
C PRO A 373 -10.30 12.55 -4.50
N ALA A 374 -9.99 11.27 -4.30
CA ALA A 374 -8.75 10.85 -3.68
C ALA A 374 -7.53 11.14 -4.57
N ILE A 375 -7.64 10.91 -5.88
CA ILE A 375 -6.58 11.17 -6.86
C ILE A 375 -6.35 12.69 -6.99
N TYR A 376 -7.43 13.46 -7.10
CA TYR A 376 -7.41 14.93 -7.15
C TYR A 376 -6.72 15.53 -5.92
N SER A 377 -7.14 15.11 -4.72
CA SER A 377 -6.53 15.61 -3.47
C SER A 377 -5.05 15.22 -3.39
N ALA A 378 -4.69 13.99 -3.75
CA ALA A 378 -3.31 13.53 -3.70
C ALA A 378 -2.40 14.30 -4.67
N ALA A 379 -2.88 14.65 -5.87
CA ALA A 379 -2.15 15.48 -6.81
C ALA A 379 -1.88 16.89 -6.24
N GLY A 380 -2.92 17.53 -5.70
CA GLY A 380 -2.81 18.85 -5.07
C GLY A 380 -1.89 18.85 -3.83
N ASP A 381 -2.00 17.82 -2.98
CA ASP A 381 -1.13 17.67 -1.82
C ASP A 381 0.32 17.45 -2.22
N LEU A 382 0.57 16.65 -3.27
CA LEU A 382 1.93 16.40 -3.76
C LEU A 382 2.57 17.70 -4.23
N THR A 383 1.89 18.53 -5.02
CA THR A 383 2.39 19.85 -5.44
C THR A 383 2.87 20.70 -4.25
N ARG A 384 2.09 20.72 -3.16
CA ARG A 384 2.38 21.48 -1.94
C ARG A 384 3.49 20.84 -1.08
N ILE A 385 3.62 19.52 -1.13
CA ILE A 385 4.73 18.77 -0.49
C ILE A 385 6.05 19.08 -1.20
N GLU A 386 6.05 19.06 -2.53
CA GLU A 386 7.26 19.26 -3.33
C GLU A 386 7.76 20.71 -3.28
N SER A 387 6.84 21.67 -3.22
CA SER A 387 7.14 23.09 -3.01
C SER A 387 7.35 23.46 -1.54
N LEU A 388 7.35 22.50 -0.60
CA LEU A 388 7.53 22.75 0.83
C LEU A 388 6.62 23.88 1.39
N ALA A 389 5.40 24.02 0.85
CA ALA A 389 4.58 25.24 0.92
C ALA A 389 4.15 25.70 2.33
N SER A 390 4.41 24.89 3.35
CA SER A 390 4.19 25.21 4.76
C SER A 390 5.11 24.36 5.66
N PRO A 391 5.30 24.73 6.94
CA PRO A 391 6.06 23.90 7.89
C PRO A 391 5.55 22.46 7.99
N LYS A 392 4.23 22.25 7.87
CA LYS A 392 3.60 20.92 7.82
C LYS A 392 4.10 20.13 6.60
N TYR A 393 4.03 20.71 5.41
CA TYR A 393 4.45 20.04 4.17
C TYR A 393 5.96 19.81 4.13
N LYS A 394 6.75 20.77 4.61
CA LYS A 394 8.20 20.65 4.78
C LYS A 394 8.58 19.48 5.70
N PHE A 395 7.87 19.31 6.81
CA PHE A 395 8.06 18.15 7.69
C PHE A 395 7.72 16.84 6.97
N ILE A 396 6.59 16.78 6.26
CA ILE A 396 6.18 15.59 5.51
C ILE A 396 7.24 15.24 4.45
N ALA A 397 7.64 16.20 3.60
CA ALA A 397 8.58 16.01 2.51
C ALA A 397 9.95 15.54 2.99
N LEU A 398 10.50 16.20 4.03
CA LEU A 398 11.89 15.99 4.44
C LEU A 398 12.07 14.92 5.53
N ARG A 399 11.02 14.60 6.31
CA ARG A 399 11.11 13.69 7.46
C ARG A 399 10.22 12.47 7.35
N VAL A 400 9.08 12.54 6.67
CA VAL A 400 8.14 11.41 6.58
C VAL A 400 8.34 10.64 5.28
N LEU A 401 8.30 11.35 4.14
CA LEU A 401 8.34 10.77 2.81
C LEU A 401 9.52 9.82 2.57
N PRO A 402 10.76 10.13 3.01
CA PRO A 402 11.91 9.24 2.85
C PRO A 402 11.74 7.86 3.51
N HIS A 403 10.83 7.75 4.48
CA HIS A 403 10.60 6.51 5.22
C HIS A 403 9.34 5.76 4.79
N ILE A 404 8.44 6.39 4.00
CA ILE A 404 7.17 5.80 3.59
C ILE A 404 7.03 5.56 2.08
N GLY A 405 8.09 5.77 1.28
CA GLY A 405 8.03 5.62 -0.18
C GLY A 405 7.45 4.28 -0.65
N ARG A 406 7.84 3.16 -0.03
CA ARG A 406 7.28 1.83 -0.34
C ARG A 406 5.77 1.73 -0.06
N TYR A 407 5.32 2.31 1.05
CA TYR A 407 3.89 2.34 1.38
C TYR A 407 3.08 3.13 0.35
N LEU A 408 3.60 4.29 -0.09
CA LEU A 408 2.96 5.08 -1.15
C LEU A 408 2.94 4.33 -2.48
N MET A 409 4.02 3.63 -2.83
CA MET A 409 4.07 2.76 -4.00
C MET A 409 3.01 1.66 -3.95
N ASP A 410 2.80 1.05 -2.77
CA ASP A 410 1.74 0.05 -2.56
C ASP A 410 0.34 0.64 -2.69
N LEU A 411 0.12 1.84 -2.15
CA LEU A 411 -1.15 2.54 -2.26
C LEU A 411 -1.47 2.89 -3.72
N ASN A 412 -0.49 3.46 -4.44
CA ASN A 412 -0.62 3.76 -5.86
C ASN A 412 -0.87 2.51 -6.70
N SER A 413 -0.14 1.42 -6.41
CA SER A 413 -0.33 0.13 -7.10
C SER A 413 -1.74 -0.43 -6.87
N LYS A 414 -2.25 -0.38 -5.63
CA LYS A 414 -3.63 -0.80 -5.33
C LYS A 414 -4.66 0.04 -6.07
N ASN A 415 -4.44 1.36 -6.12
CA ASN A 415 -5.32 2.24 -6.88
C ASN A 415 -5.31 1.84 -8.37
N MET A 416 -4.14 1.62 -8.98
CA MET A 416 -4.03 1.22 -10.40
C MET A 416 -4.69 -0.14 -10.69
N ALA A 417 -4.56 -1.11 -9.78
CA ALA A 417 -5.16 -2.44 -9.95
C ALA A 417 -6.71 -2.41 -10.03
N GLY A 418 -7.36 -1.43 -9.39
CA GLY A 418 -8.81 -1.22 -9.44
C GLY A 418 -9.27 -0.16 -10.44
N ALA A 419 -8.44 0.20 -11.43
CA ALA A 419 -8.78 1.22 -12.44
C ALA A 419 -9.78 0.71 -13.50
N VAL A 420 -10.52 1.60 -14.15
CA VAL A 420 -11.50 1.25 -15.18
C VAL A 420 -10.86 0.49 -16.35
N LYS A 421 -11.56 -0.49 -16.92
CA LYS A 421 -11.23 -1.14 -18.20
C LYS A 421 -12.28 -0.84 -19.27
N LEU A 422 -11.95 -1.07 -20.53
CA LEU A 422 -12.93 -1.13 -21.60
C LEU A 422 -13.56 -2.53 -21.61
N ASP A 423 -14.88 -2.64 -21.43
CA ASP A 423 -15.53 -3.93 -21.16
C ASP A 423 -15.73 -4.81 -22.40
N CYS A 424 -15.86 -4.20 -23.58
CA CYS A 424 -16.03 -4.92 -24.85
C CYS A 424 -14.76 -5.59 -25.37
N GLU A 425 -13.60 -5.26 -24.82
CA GLU A 425 -12.31 -5.81 -25.19
C GLU A 425 -11.74 -6.69 -24.08
N PRO A 426 -11.09 -7.82 -24.38
CA PRO A 426 -10.48 -8.66 -23.37
C PRO A 426 -9.39 -7.90 -22.60
N VAL A 427 -9.17 -8.32 -21.35
CA VAL A 427 -8.07 -7.79 -20.55
C VAL A 427 -6.74 -8.26 -21.17
N PRO A 428 -5.77 -7.36 -21.46
CA PRO A 428 -4.55 -7.74 -22.15
C PRO A 428 -3.70 -8.72 -21.33
N ALA A 429 -3.09 -9.71 -21.99
CA ALA A 429 -2.31 -10.77 -21.32
C ALA A 429 -1.17 -10.20 -20.43
N ARG A 430 -0.50 -9.14 -20.90
CA ARG A 430 0.55 -8.41 -20.15
C ARG A 430 0.10 -7.95 -18.77
N SER A 431 -1.16 -7.51 -18.65
CA SER A 431 -1.74 -7.02 -17.39
C SER A 431 -2.07 -8.13 -16.38
N LEU A 432 -2.11 -9.39 -16.83
CA LEU A 432 -2.40 -10.57 -16.01
C LEU A 432 -1.12 -11.26 -15.51
N GLN A 433 0.02 -11.00 -16.15
CA GLN A 433 1.32 -11.58 -15.81
C GLN A 433 2.02 -10.86 -14.65
N GLY A 434 1.52 -9.68 -14.28
CA GLY A 434 2.05 -8.88 -13.19
C GLY A 434 1.87 -9.55 -11.82
N THR A 435 2.69 -9.14 -10.86
CA THR A 435 2.64 -9.65 -9.49
C THR A 435 1.46 -9.11 -8.67
N MET A 436 0.81 -8.04 -9.15
CA MET A 436 -0.47 -7.52 -8.70
C MET A 436 -1.38 -7.36 -9.93
N PRO A 437 -1.82 -8.49 -10.52
CA PRO A 437 -2.51 -8.46 -11.79
C PRO A 437 -3.84 -7.72 -11.66
N TYR A 438 -4.28 -7.13 -12.76
CA TYR A 438 -5.61 -6.57 -12.85
C TYR A 438 -6.63 -7.69 -12.77
N THR A 439 -7.58 -7.64 -11.82
CA THR A 439 -8.73 -8.53 -11.84
C THR A 439 -10.01 -7.74 -11.54
N ASP A 440 -11.13 -8.10 -12.18
CA ASP A 440 -12.46 -7.54 -11.84
C ASP A 440 -12.84 -7.86 -10.38
N SER A 441 -12.16 -8.86 -9.82
CA SER A 441 -12.20 -9.33 -8.44
C SER A 441 -11.08 -8.78 -7.56
N TYR A 442 -10.30 -7.80 -8.05
CA TYR A 442 -9.37 -6.99 -7.27
C TYR A 442 -9.99 -5.72 -6.66
N PRO A 443 -11.28 -5.67 -6.27
CA PRO A 443 -11.64 -4.95 -5.08
C PRO A 443 -11.25 -5.81 -3.88
N TYR A 444 -11.14 -5.18 -2.72
CA TYR A 444 -11.61 -5.75 -1.46
C TYR A 444 -12.63 -6.87 -1.73
N THR A 445 -12.25 -8.15 -1.61
CA THR A 445 -13.27 -9.19 -1.54
C THR A 445 -14.23 -8.74 -0.45
N PRO A 446 -15.56 -8.75 -0.63
CA PRO A 446 -16.50 -8.39 0.43
C PRO A 446 -16.33 -9.23 1.72
N ALA A 447 -15.46 -10.24 1.69
CA ALA A 447 -14.92 -11.01 2.81
C ALA A 447 -13.87 -10.27 3.68
N ASP A 448 -13.22 -9.21 3.20
CA ASP A 448 -12.11 -8.52 3.88
C ASP A 448 -12.51 -7.22 4.62
N LYS A 449 -13.82 -6.93 4.73
CA LYS A 449 -14.28 -5.80 5.56
C LYS A 449 -13.83 -6.02 7.02
N ALA A 450 -13.15 -5.02 7.59
CA ALA A 450 -12.55 -5.11 8.92
C ALA A 450 -13.55 -5.57 10.00
N TRP A 451 -14.82 -5.14 9.92
CA TRP A 451 -15.87 -5.55 10.85
C TRP A 451 -16.23 -7.05 10.74
N LYS A 452 -16.26 -7.63 9.53
CA LYS A 452 -16.52 -9.08 9.35
C LYS A 452 -15.39 -9.89 9.96
N ARG A 453 -14.15 -9.42 9.81
CA ARG A 453 -12.96 -10.04 10.40
C ARG A 453 -13.00 -9.95 11.92
N ALA A 454 -13.43 -8.80 12.46
CA ALA A 454 -13.58 -8.60 13.90
C ALA A 454 -14.52 -9.62 14.55
N LEU A 455 -15.62 -10.00 13.89
CA LEU A 455 -16.52 -11.06 14.40
C LEU A 455 -15.80 -12.40 14.61
N TRP A 456 -14.87 -12.77 13.73
CA TRP A 456 -14.10 -14.00 13.85
C TRP A 456 -13.05 -13.96 14.97
N THR A 457 -12.77 -12.78 15.53
CA THR A 457 -11.86 -12.64 16.69
C THR A 457 -12.55 -12.92 18.03
N ALA A 458 -13.85 -13.26 18.04
CA ALA A 458 -14.58 -13.58 19.28
C ALA A 458 -13.88 -14.60 20.20
N PRO A 459 -13.25 -15.70 19.70
CA PRO A 459 -12.50 -16.61 20.57
C PRO A 459 -11.27 -15.95 21.24
N LEU A 460 -10.63 -14.97 20.59
CA LEU A 460 -9.53 -14.19 21.16
C LEU A 460 -10.04 -13.24 22.26
N VAL A 461 -11.22 -12.63 22.06
CA VAL A 461 -11.91 -11.85 23.11
C VAL A 461 -12.24 -12.74 24.31
N GLY A 462 -12.67 -13.98 24.06
CA GLY A 462 -12.86 -14.99 25.11
C GLY A 462 -11.58 -15.31 25.88
N CYS A 463 -10.44 -15.44 25.19
CA CYS A 463 -9.13 -15.62 25.84
C CYS A 463 -8.76 -14.42 26.72
N TYR A 464 -8.98 -13.19 26.23
CA TYR A 464 -8.75 -11.98 27.02
C TYR A 464 -9.63 -11.91 28.27
N ALA A 465 -10.91 -12.25 28.14
CA ALA A 465 -11.85 -12.32 29.26
C ALA A 465 -11.41 -13.38 30.28
N ALA A 466 -10.99 -14.56 29.82
CA ALA A 466 -10.47 -15.62 30.66
C ALA A 466 -9.18 -15.20 31.39
N ALA A 467 -8.24 -14.53 30.71
CA ALA A 467 -7.04 -13.97 31.34
C ALA A 467 -7.40 -12.94 32.40
N SER A 468 -8.30 -12.02 32.06
CA SER A 468 -8.76 -10.96 32.98
C SER A 468 -9.41 -11.55 34.24
N ALA A 469 -10.24 -12.59 34.10
CA ALA A 469 -10.89 -13.26 35.22
C ALA A 469 -9.91 -14.10 36.05
N THR A 470 -9.03 -14.87 35.41
CA THR A 470 -8.13 -15.80 36.11
C THR A 470 -6.89 -15.08 36.65
N MET A 471 -6.05 -14.54 35.77
CA MET A 471 -4.83 -13.83 36.14
C MET A 471 -5.13 -12.59 36.98
N GLY A 472 -6.22 -11.87 36.66
CA GLY A 472 -6.68 -10.72 37.44
C GLY A 472 -7.04 -11.07 38.89
N THR A 473 -7.72 -12.19 39.12
CA THR A 473 -8.01 -12.66 40.48
C THR A 473 -6.74 -13.15 41.20
N VAL A 474 -5.86 -13.89 40.51
CA VAL A 474 -4.61 -14.37 41.11
C VAL A 474 -3.70 -13.22 41.50
N ILE A 475 -3.52 -12.21 40.63
CA ILE A 475 -2.66 -11.06 40.93
C ILE A 475 -3.20 -10.26 42.13
N GLN A 476 -4.51 -10.04 42.23
CA GLN A 476 -5.13 -9.35 43.37
C GLN A 476 -4.80 -10.04 44.70
N LYS A 477 -4.86 -11.38 44.75
CA LYS A 477 -4.52 -12.17 45.94
C LYS A 477 -3.01 -12.23 46.22
N LEU A 478 -2.19 -12.12 45.18
CA LEU A 478 -0.74 -12.11 45.27
C LEU A 478 -0.17 -10.76 45.73
N MET A 479 -0.85 -9.65 45.44
CA MET A 479 -0.36 -8.29 45.71
C MET A 479 0.12 -8.06 47.15
N PRO A 480 -0.58 -8.50 48.23
CA PRO A 480 -0.10 -8.32 49.60
C PRO A 480 1.25 -8.99 49.87
N TYR A 481 1.46 -10.18 49.30
CA TYR A 481 2.72 -10.92 49.42
C TYR A 481 3.84 -10.24 48.63
N LEU A 482 3.54 -9.75 47.43
CA LEU A 482 4.51 -9.00 46.63
C LEU A 482 4.96 -7.72 47.34
N ILE A 483 4.03 -6.94 47.90
CA ILE A 483 4.35 -5.72 48.66
C ILE A 483 5.23 -6.06 49.88
N THR A 484 4.92 -7.14 50.58
CA THR A 484 5.71 -7.62 51.73
C THR A 484 7.13 -8.01 51.33
N GLN A 485 7.31 -8.70 50.19
CA GLN A 485 8.64 -9.06 49.70
C GLN A 485 9.45 -7.83 49.27
N ILE A 486 8.81 -6.85 48.63
CA ILE A 486 9.46 -5.58 48.25
C ILE A 486 9.89 -4.80 49.50
N SER A 487 9.04 -4.75 50.54
CA SER A 487 9.35 -4.00 51.77
C SER A 487 10.45 -4.66 52.61
N GLN A 488 10.57 -5.99 52.58
CA GLN A 488 11.67 -6.72 53.22
C GLN A 488 13.04 -6.39 52.59
N GLY A 489 13.08 -6.00 51.32
CA GLY A 489 14.29 -5.52 50.65
C GLY A 489 15.37 -6.58 50.38
N THR A 490 15.12 -7.85 50.73
CA THR A 490 16.02 -8.99 50.49
C THR A 490 15.24 -10.24 50.10
N TRP A 491 15.78 -11.04 49.17
CA TRP A 491 15.27 -12.36 48.83
C TRP A 491 16.27 -13.43 49.21
N THR A 492 15.81 -14.48 49.90
CA THR A 492 16.65 -15.62 50.30
C THR A 492 16.25 -16.88 49.52
N ALA A 493 17.20 -17.47 48.81
CA ALA A 493 17.02 -18.69 48.04
C ALA A 493 17.08 -19.95 48.92
N SER A 494 16.59 -21.08 48.40
CA SER A 494 16.61 -22.38 49.10
C SER A 494 18.01 -22.89 49.45
N ASN A 495 19.06 -22.44 48.75
CA ASN A 495 20.45 -22.76 49.03
C ASN A 495 21.11 -21.83 50.07
N GLY A 496 20.35 -20.90 50.66
CA GLY A 496 20.83 -19.94 51.65
C GLY A 496 21.44 -18.65 51.08
N GLU A 497 21.57 -18.51 49.76
CA GLU A 497 22.02 -17.25 49.15
C GLU A 497 20.96 -16.15 49.33
N ALA A 498 21.39 -14.98 49.81
CA ALA A 498 20.54 -13.81 49.96
C ALA A 498 20.95 -12.71 48.96
N ILE A 499 19.97 -12.16 48.26
CA ILE A 499 20.15 -11.04 47.33
C ILE A 499 19.41 -9.80 47.83
N SER A 500 20.01 -8.64 47.65
CA SER A 500 19.36 -7.35 47.98
C SER A 500 18.48 -6.89 46.83
N LEU A 501 17.21 -6.60 47.13
CA LEU A 501 16.22 -6.10 46.17
C LEU A 501 16.22 -4.57 46.06
N THR A 502 16.99 -3.88 46.90
CA THR A 502 17.09 -2.41 46.93
C THR A 502 18.25 -1.88 46.11
N LYS A 503 19.25 -2.72 45.80
CA LYS A 503 20.37 -2.35 44.94
C LYS A 503 19.89 -2.05 43.51
N PRO A 504 20.29 -0.93 42.89
CA PRO A 504 19.97 -0.66 41.49
C PRO A 504 20.70 -1.68 40.59
N VAL A 505 19.98 -2.21 39.60
CA VAL A 505 20.52 -3.19 38.63
C VAL A 505 20.81 -2.51 37.30
N TYR A 506 19.98 -1.55 36.88
CA TYR A 506 20.15 -0.83 35.62
C TYR A 506 20.91 0.48 35.79
N HIS A 507 21.04 0.98 37.02
CA HIS A 507 21.59 2.31 37.35
C HIS A 507 20.84 3.46 36.64
N VAL A 508 19.55 3.24 36.34
CA VAL A 508 18.66 4.20 35.72
C VAL A 508 17.38 4.22 36.55
N PRO A 509 17.13 5.27 37.37
CA PRO A 509 16.05 5.25 38.36
C PRO A 509 14.67 4.89 37.81
N PHE A 510 14.35 5.38 36.60
CA PHE A 510 13.10 5.03 35.93
C PHE A 510 12.99 3.52 35.63
N LEU A 511 14.02 2.91 35.05
CA LEU A 511 14.04 1.48 34.71
C LEU A 511 14.06 0.61 35.97
N ASP A 512 14.87 0.98 36.96
CA ASP A 512 14.93 0.28 38.25
C ASP A 512 13.57 0.32 38.96
N ASN A 513 12.85 1.43 38.95
CA ASN A 513 11.51 1.52 39.56
C ASN A 513 10.46 0.73 38.77
N LEU A 514 10.49 0.79 37.44
CA LEU A 514 9.52 0.11 36.59
C LEU A 514 9.68 -1.42 36.61
N LEU A 515 10.93 -1.91 36.52
CA LEU A 515 11.23 -3.33 36.32
C LEU A 515 11.55 -4.10 37.61
N ARG A 516 11.79 -3.44 38.75
CA ARG A 516 12.06 -4.13 40.02
C ARG A 516 10.94 -5.12 40.44
N PRO A 517 9.65 -4.75 40.39
CA PRO A 517 8.59 -5.72 40.70
C PRO A 517 8.61 -6.91 39.74
N MET A 518 8.91 -6.68 38.46
CA MET A 518 8.98 -7.73 37.43
C MET A 518 10.17 -8.65 37.69
N ASN A 519 11.34 -8.10 38.01
CA ASN A 519 12.51 -8.89 38.37
C ASN A 519 12.26 -9.79 39.59
N LEU A 520 11.50 -9.29 40.57
CA LEU A 520 11.12 -10.06 41.75
C LEU A 520 10.16 -11.21 41.44
N CYS A 521 9.21 -11.02 40.53
CA CYS A 521 8.26 -12.06 40.12
C CYS A 521 8.94 -13.30 39.52
N PHE A 522 10.16 -13.21 39.00
CA PHE A 522 10.87 -14.36 38.41
C PHE A 522 11.83 -15.05 39.40
N LEU A 523 12.14 -14.40 40.53
CA LEU A 523 13.07 -14.93 41.54
C LEU A 523 12.71 -16.29 42.09
N PRO A 524 11.44 -16.63 42.42
CA PRO A 524 11.08 -17.96 42.90
C PRO A 524 11.55 -19.10 41.97
N SER A 525 11.45 -18.89 40.65
CA SER A 525 11.81 -19.87 39.63
C SER A 525 13.32 -19.90 39.35
N ILE A 526 13.95 -18.73 39.17
CA ILE A 526 15.37 -18.66 38.77
C ILE A 526 16.31 -18.93 39.94
N SER A 527 15.92 -18.63 41.18
CA SER A 527 16.70 -18.98 42.37
C SER A 527 16.70 -20.50 42.65
N GLY A 528 15.69 -21.22 42.17
CA GLY A 528 15.53 -22.65 42.42
C GLY A 528 14.83 -22.98 43.75
N THR A 529 14.20 -21.99 44.38
CA THR A 529 13.39 -22.18 45.59
C THR A 529 12.15 -23.04 45.32
N ASP A 530 11.54 -22.92 44.14
CA ASP A 530 10.48 -23.81 43.69
C ASP A 530 10.91 -24.62 42.43
N PRO A 531 11.23 -25.92 42.59
CA PRO A 531 11.60 -26.79 41.47
C PRO A 531 10.53 -26.94 40.39
N TYR A 532 9.24 -26.84 40.74
CA TYR A 532 8.14 -26.96 39.79
C TYR A 532 8.05 -25.72 38.91
N SER A 533 7.97 -24.54 39.54
CA SER A 533 7.97 -23.26 38.82
C SER A 533 9.25 -23.05 38.02
N ARG A 534 10.41 -23.53 38.48
CA ARG A 534 11.67 -23.44 37.73
C ARG A 534 11.58 -24.07 36.34
N LEU A 535 11.08 -25.31 36.24
CA LEU A 535 10.98 -26.02 34.96
C LEU A 535 9.84 -25.47 34.10
N GLN A 536 8.71 -25.11 34.71
CA GLN A 536 7.61 -24.45 34.03
C GLN A 536 8.06 -23.13 33.38
N MET A 537 8.74 -22.28 34.15
CA MET A 537 9.26 -20.99 33.68
C MET A 537 10.30 -21.15 32.57
N LEU A 538 11.26 -22.07 32.69
CA LEU A 538 12.25 -22.31 31.64
C LEU A 538 11.58 -22.68 30.31
N SER A 539 10.58 -23.57 30.35
CA SER A 539 9.79 -23.92 29.16
C SER A 539 9.00 -22.71 28.64
N PHE A 540 8.30 -22.00 29.53
CA PHE A 540 7.49 -20.83 29.16
C PHE A 540 8.31 -19.74 28.49
N MET A 541 9.42 -19.34 29.11
CA MET A 541 10.34 -18.34 28.55
C MET A 541 11.00 -18.82 27.26
N THR A 542 11.12 -20.12 27.00
CA THR A 542 11.59 -20.58 25.69
C THR A 542 10.48 -20.48 24.64
N ASP A 543 9.23 -20.83 24.99
CA ASP A 543 8.06 -20.79 24.10
C ASP A 543 7.65 -19.37 23.69
N LEU A 544 7.96 -18.37 24.54
CA LEU A 544 7.80 -16.96 24.23
C LEU A 544 8.71 -16.50 23.06
N GLY A 545 9.82 -17.19 22.80
CA GLY A 545 10.73 -16.90 21.67
C GLY A 545 10.06 -17.07 20.31
N PRO A 546 9.48 -18.25 19.98
CA PRO A 546 8.57 -18.44 18.87
C PRO A 546 7.50 -17.34 18.75
N VAL A 547 6.78 -17.03 19.84
CA VAL A 547 5.70 -16.04 19.80
C VAL A 547 6.21 -14.67 19.37
N TYR A 548 7.17 -14.12 20.10
CA TYR A 548 7.67 -12.78 19.86
C TYR A 548 8.45 -12.67 18.55
N GLY A 549 9.24 -13.70 18.21
CA GLY A 549 9.97 -13.78 16.96
C GLY A 549 9.03 -13.75 15.75
N ILE A 550 7.87 -14.41 15.84
CA ILE A 550 6.84 -14.39 14.79
C ILE A 550 6.18 -13.02 14.69
N TRP A 551 5.88 -12.37 15.82
CA TRP A 551 5.31 -11.01 15.81
C TRP A 551 6.23 -10.01 15.09
N LEU A 552 7.53 -10.09 15.38
CA LEU A 552 8.54 -9.26 14.71
C LEU A 552 8.67 -9.64 13.24
N LEU A 553 8.74 -10.93 12.91
CA LEU A 553 8.89 -11.40 11.53
C LEU A 553 7.70 -10.97 10.65
N GLU A 554 6.46 -11.11 11.13
CA GLU A 554 5.27 -10.64 10.40
C GLU A 554 5.28 -9.12 10.20
N SER A 555 5.73 -8.36 11.22
CA SER A 555 5.82 -6.90 11.12
C SER A 555 6.86 -6.39 10.11
N LEU A 556 7.78 -7.27 9.69
CA LEU A 556 8.86 -6.98 8.73
C LEU A 556 8.54 -7.42 7.30
N ARG A 557 7.30 -7.87 7.03
CA ARG A 557 6.84 -8.21 5.67
C ARG A 557 6.85 -7.01 4.75
N GLY A 558 7.07 -7.26 3.46
CA GLY A 558 6.99 -6.23 2.42
C GLY A 558 5.63 -5.51 2.33
N ALA A 559 4.56 -6.11 2.86
CA ALA A 559 3.20 -5.55 2.95
C ALA A 559 3.02 -4.47 4.02
N GLU A 560 3.95 -4.41 4.98
CA GLU A 560 3.86 -3.60 6.18
C GLU A 560 4.81 -2.39 6.10
N SER A 561 4.33 -1.26 6.58
CA SER A 561 5.13 -0.04 6.69
C SER A 561 6.06 -0.10 7.90
N TRP A 562 7.13 0.68 7.91
CA TRP A 562 8.14 0.68 8.99
C TRP A 562 7.54 0.82 10.41
N TYR A 563 6.47 1.62 10.59
CA TYR A 563 5.86 1.85 11.90
C TYR A 563 5.17 0.60 12.46
N LYS A 564 4.85 -0.41 11.64
CA LYS A 564 4.23 -1.65 12.10
C LYS A 564 5.15 -2.48 12.99
N VAL A 565 6.46 -2.26 12.91
CA VAL A 565 7.45 -2.83 13.84
C VAL A 565 7.28 -2.27 15.26
N LEU A 566 6.70 -1.07 15.43
CA LEU A 566 6.43 -0.53 16.75
C LEU A 566 5.35 -1.32 17.50
N LEU A 567 4.40 -1.92 16.79
CA LEU A 567 3.31 -2.69 17.41
C LEU A 567 3.79 -3.90 18.24
N PRO A 568 4.65 -4.81 17.72
CA PRO A 568 5.20 -5.88 18.56
C PRO A 568 6.11 -5.36 19.67
N ILE A 569 6.81 -4.23 19.48
CA ILE A 569 7.64 -3.61 20.54
C ILE A 569 6.75 -3.13 21.68
N THR A 570 5.71 -2.34 21.38
CA THR A 570 4.80 -1.80 22.39
C THR A 570 3.99 -2.89 23.08
N ALA A 571 3.49 -3.88 22.33
CA ALA A 571 2.84 -5.06 22.90
C ALA A 571 3.81 -5.87 23.77
N GLY A 572 5.07 -5.98 23.34
CA GLY A 572 6.15 -6.60 24.09
C GLY A 572 6.40 -5.97 25.46
N VAL A 573 6.58 -4.66 25.48
CA VAL A 573 6.73 -3.89 26.72
C VAL A 573 5.48 -4.01 27.61
N ALA A 574 4.29 -3.94 27.00
CA ALA A 574 3.03 -4.05 27.76
C ALA A 574 2.87 -5.42 28.43
N PHE A 575 3.25 -6.52 27.76
CA PHE A 575 3.10 -7.84 28.36
C PHE A 575 4.13 -8.13 29.45
N GLN A 576 5.30 -7.50 29.42
CA GLN A 576 6.25 -7.61 30.55
C GLN A 576 5.63 -7.11 31.85
N VAL A 577 4.71 -6.12 31.77
CA VAL A 577 4.04 -5.53 32.94
C VAL A 577 2.76 -6.26 33.33
N ARG A 578 2.00 -6.77 32.35
CA ARG A 578 0.64 -7.30 32.56
C ARG A 578 0.50 -8.82 32.39
N GLY A 579 1.52 -9.50 31.86
CA GLY A 579 1.45 -10.88 31.40
C GLY A 579 1.02 -10.97 29.93
N ILE A 580 1.58 -11.94 29.21
CA ILE A 580 1.32 -12.13 27.77
C ILE A 580 -0.05 -12.73 27.46
N GLY A 581 -0.62 -13.54 28.35
CA GLY A 581 -1.96 -14.10 28.26
C GLY A 581 -3.03 -13.02 28.17
N LEU A 582 -2.78 -11.83 28.74
CA LEU A 582 -3.67 -10.67 28.60
C LEU A 582 -3.45 -9.91 27.28
N ILE A 583 -2.19 -9.69 26.89
CA ILE A 583 -1.87 -8.81 25.75
C ILE A 583 -1.94 -9.54 24.40
N ALA A 584 -1.49 -10.80 24.33
CA ALA A 584 -1.42 -11.56 23.09
C ALA A 584 -2.78 -11.71 22.38
N PRO A 585 -3.91 -12.02 23.05
CA PRO A 585 -5.20 -12.09 22.36
C PRO A 585 -5.61 -10.78 21.69
N LEU A 586 -5.30 -9.63 22.31
CA LEU A 586 -5.56 -8.30 21.75
C LEU A 586 -4.66 -8.03 20.54
N TYR A 587 -3.37 -8.34 20.66
CA TYR A 587 -2.42 -8.22 19.55
C TYR A 587 -2.87 -9.08 18.36
N TYR A 588 -3.20 -10.35 18.59
CA TYR A 588 -3.67 -11.28 17.55
C TYR A 588 -4.95 -10.81 16.87
N ALA A 589 -5.90 -10.25 17.63
CA ALA A 589 -7.13 -9.72 17.06
C ALA A 589 -6.86 -8.50 16.16
N ALA A 590 -6.04 -7.55 16.64
CA ALA A 590 -5.66 -6.37 15.87
C ALA A 590 -4.87 -6.73 14.60
N GLU A 591 -3.93 -7.66 14.71
CA GLU A 591 -3.13 -8.16 13.59
C GLU A 591 -4.03 -8.84 12.55
N TYR A 592 -4.90 -9.77 12.99
CA TYR A 592 -5.84 -10.44 12.10
C TYR A 592 -6.77 -9.44 11.40
N ILE A 593 -7.31 -8.44 12.10
CA ILE A 593 -8.20 -7.45 11.47
C ILE A 593 -7.46 -6.60 10.43
N THR A 594 -6.22 -6.20 10.69
CA THR A 594 -5.50 -5.20 9.89
C THR A 594 -4.60 -5.76 8.77
N ALA A 595 -4.34 -7.07 8.78
CA ALA A 595 -3.51 -7.76 7.79
C ALA A 595 -4.26 -8.91 7.10
N PRO A 596 -5.30 -8.63 6.28
CA PRO A 596 -6.02 -9.65 5.52
C PRO A 596 -5.12 -10.33 4.48
N LEU A 597 -5.43 -11.58 4.13
CA LEU A 597 -4.62 -12.32 3.15
C LEU A 597 -4.52 -11.57 1.80
N GLY A 598 -5.58 -10.89 1.37
CA GLY A 598 -5.57 -10.06 0.16
C GLY A 598 -4.55 -8.92 0.17
N ARG A 599 -4.06 -8.49 1.34
CA ARG A 599 -2.97 -7.51 1.47
C ARG A 599 -1.59 -8.16 1.42
N ILE A 600 -1.45 -9.35 2.01
CA ILE A 600 -0.15 -10.04 2.18
C ILE A 600 0.24 -10.79 0.91
N LEU A 601 -0.70 -11.51 0.30
CA LEU A 601 -0.45 -12.43 -0.80
C LEU A 601 0.11 -11.78 -2.09
N PRO A 602 -0.32 -10.58 -2.52
CA PRO A 602 0.07 -10.00 -3.80
C PRO A 602 1.56 -9.65 -3.89
N GLY A 603 2.20 -10.05 -4.98
CA GLY A 603 3.58 -9.75 -5.32
C GLY A 603 4.58 -9.79 -4.18
N HIS A 604 5.40 -8.74 -4.07
CA HIS A 604 6.48 -8.65 -3.09
C HIS A 604 6.00 -8.44 -1.64
N ASN A 605 4.69 -8.33 -1.39
CA ASN A 605 4.14 -8.03 -0.07
C ASN A 605 4.37 -9.18 0.93
N ARG A 606 4.33 -10.42 0.45
CA ARG A 606 4.62 -11.60 1.29
C ARG A 606 6.10 -11.75 1.62
N ILE A 607 6.98 -11.22 0.76
CA ILE A 607 8.42 -11.48 0.84
C ILE A 607 9.01 -10.69 2.00
N ILE A 608 9.84 -11.36 2.79
CA ILE A 608 10.66 -10.75 3.85
C ILE A 608 12.11 -10.78 3.35
N ASP A 609 12.81 -9.67 3.39
CA ASP A 609 14.19 -9.64 2.92
C ASP A 609 15.04 -10.72 3.66
N PRO A 610 15.77 -11.60 2.95
CA PRO A 610 16.54 -12.67 3.60
C PRO A 610 17.55 -12.16 4.63
N SER A 611 18.16 -10.99 4.38
CA SER A 611 19.10 -10.36 5.31
C SER A 611 18.38 -9.90 6.58
N THR A 612 17.16 -9.35 6.42
CA THR A 612 16.29 -9.01 7.54
C THR A 612 15.89 -10.25 8.36
N THR A 613 15.43 -11.34 7.73
CA THR A 613 15.09 -12.58 8.44
C THR A 613 16.29 -13.15 9.20
N GLY A 614 17.46 -13.21 8.56
CA GLY A 614 18.68 -13.71 9.18
C GLY A 614 19.14 -12.83 10.35
N SER A 615 19.14 -11.51 10.17
CA SER A 615 19.50 -10.56 11.24
C SER A 615 18.57 -10.67 12.46
N LEU A 616 17.26 -10.83 12.23
CA LEU A 616 16.30 -11.02 13.32
C LEU A 616 16.58 -12.31 14.08
N LEU A 617 16.89 -13.41 13.39
CA LEU A 617 17.25 -14.67 14.05
C LEU A 617 18.48 -14.50 14.93
N ILE A 618 19.54 -13.85 14.41
CA ILE A 618 20.76 -13.60 15.17
C ILE A 618 20.46 -12.75 16.42
N SER A 619 19.66 -11.69 16.28
CA SER A 619 19.25 -10.87 17.43
C SER A 619 18.46 -11.68 18.45
N LEU A 620 17.49 -12.50 18.02
CA LEU A 620 16.73 -13.37 18.93
C LEU A 620 17.63 -14.39 19.65
N LEU A 621 18.58 -15.00 18.95
CA LEU A 621 19.51 -15.94 19.57
C LEU A 621 20.40 -15.24 20.61
N GLY A 622 20.92 -14.07 20.27
CA GLY A 622 21.88 -13.33 21.10
C GLY A 622 21.28 -12.58 22.27
N SER A 623 20.18 -11.84 22.09
CA SER A 623 19.61 -10.99 23.15
C SER A 623 18.44 -11.62 23.89
N TYR A 624 17.77 -12.62 23.30
CA TYR A 624 16.62 -13.28 23.92
C TYR A 624 16.95 -14.70 24.40
N HIS A 625 17.30 -15.64 23.52
CA HIS A 625 17.50 -17.04 23.94
C HIS A 625 18.71 -17.21 24.85
N LEU A 626 19.83 -16.55 24.54
CA LEU A 626 21.02 -16.58 25.39
C LEU A 626 20.70 -16.08 26.81
N THR A 627 19.99 -14.97 26.93
CA THR A 627 19.62 -14.40 28.23
C THR A 627 18.58 -15.26 28.94
N THR A 628 17.60 -15.84 28.22
CA THR A 628 16.65 -16.83 28.75
C THR A 628 17.38 -18.02 29.39
N TYR A 629 18.33 -18.66 28.71
CA TYR A 629 19.05 -19.81 29.30
C TYR A 629 19.99 -19.38 30.43
N ALA A 630 20.60 -18.20 30.33
CA ALA A 630 21.43 -17.63 31.38
C ALA A 630 20.66 -17.27 32.67
N ASN A 631 19.32 -17.25 32.64
CA ASN A 631 18.51 -17.19 33.86
C ASN A 631 18.59 -18.46 34.73
N PHE A 632 18.96 -19.60 34.14
CA PHE A 632 18.86 -20.90 34.82
C PHE A 632 20.20 -21.63 34.98
N ILE A 633 21.18 -21.37 34.12
CA ILE A 633 22.45 -22.12 34.09
C ILE A 633 23.48 -21.67 35.16
N PRO A 634 23.72 -20.35 35.40
CA PRO A 634 24.77 -19.90 36.32
C PRO A 634 24.61 -20.47 37.74
N ARG A 635 25.73 -20.60 38.47
CA ARG A 635 25.71 -21.22 39.82
C ARG A 635 25.06 -20.32 40.88
N THR A 636 25.37 -19.03 40.85
CA THR A 636 24.90 -18.05 41.85
C THR A 636 23.54 -17.45 41.45
N VAL A 637 22.71 -17.16 42.45
CA VAL A 637 21.40 -16.52 42.29
C VAL A 637 21.57 -15.07 41.84
N GLU A 638 22.61 -14.38 42.29
CA GLU A 638 22.92 -13.00 41.89
C GLU A 638 23.18 -12.88 40.37
N THR A 639 23.99 -13.78 39.80
CA THR A 639 24.24 -13.78 38.35
C THR A 639 22.97 -14.10 37.55
N ARG A 640 22.15 -15.04 38.01
CA ARG A 640 20.84 -15.33 37.37
C ARG A 640 19.91 -14.12 37.43
N HIS A 641 19.86 -13.42 38.57
CA HIS A 641 19.06 -12.22 38.73
C HIS A 641 19.49 -11.09 37.78
N TRP A 642 20.80 -10.94 37.57
CA TRP A 642 21.33 -9.98 36.61
C TRP A 642 20.95 -10.32 35.17
N TYR A 643 21.06 -11.59 34.76
CA TYR A 643 20.58 -12.03 33.44
C TYR A 643 19.06 -11.89 33.28
N ASN A 644 18.28 -12.08 34.35
CA ASN A 644 16.84 -11.80 34.34
C ASN A 644 16.56 -10.33 34.04
N ALA A 645 17.29 -9.42 34.68
CA ALA A 645 17.15 -8.00 34.44
C ALA A 645 17.46 -7.62 32.98
N ILE A 646 18.54 -8.16 32.40
CA ILE A 646 18.82 -7.96 30.97
C ILE A 646 17.70 -8.53 30.10
N TRP A 647 17.22 -9.73 30.45
CA TRP A 647 16.13 -10.37 29.73
C TRP A 647 14.87 -9.49 29.73
N GLN A 648 14.53 -8.79 30.82
CA GLN A 648 13.34 -7.92 30.86
C GLN A 648 13.30 -6.87 29.72
N LEU A 649 14.47 -6.46 29.20
CA LEU A 649 14.61 -5.47 28.14
C LEU A 649 14.48 -6.05 26.72
N PHE A 650 14.30 -7.36 26.56
CA PHE A 650 14.26 -8.02 25.25
C PHE A 650 13.30 -7.41 24.22
N PRO A 651 12.10 -6.88 24.60
CA PRO A 651 11.18 -6.30 23.61
C PRO A 651 11.75 -5.09 22.88
N VAL A 652 12.76 -4.44 23.47
CA VAL A 652 13.44 -3.28 22.90
C VAL A 652 14.81 -3.68 22.34
N THR A 653 15.57 -4.51 23.06
CA THR A 653 16.94 -4.85 22.64
C THR A 653 16.98 -5.73 21.39
N VAL A 654 16.02 -6.64 21.19
CA VAL A 654 15.96 -7.48 19.97
C VAL A 654 15.83 -6.61 18.70
N PRO A 655 14.81 -5.72 18.57
CA PRO A 655 14.71 -4.82 17.41
C PRO A 655 15.89 -3.86 17.28
N LEU A 656 16.41 -3.30 18.38
CA LEU A 656 17.54 -2.38 18.34
C LEU A 656 18.81 -3.03 17.78
N LEU A 657 19.06 -4.30 18.10
CA LEU A 657 20.21 -5.05 17.56
C LEU A 657 19.97 -5.52 16.13
N GLN A 658 18.72 -5.77 15.75
CA GLN A 658 18.38 -6.29 14.41
C GLN A 658 18.79 -5.32 13.30
N LEU A 659 18.56 -4.02 13.47
CA LEU A 659 18.83 -3.01 12.44
C LEU A 659 20.32 -2.92 12.02
N PRO A 660 21.30 -2.72 12.93
CA PRO A 660 22.71 -2.67 12.54
C PRO A 660 23.20 -3.99 11.94
N ILE A 661 22.72 -5.14 12.43
CA ILE A 661 23.05 -6.45 11.86
C ILE A 661 22.51 -6.58 10.44
N ALA A 662 21.28 -6.10 10.18
CA ALA A 662 20.69 -6.11 8.84
C ALA A 662 21.45 -5.21 7.86
N LEU A 663 21.85 -4.01 8.30
CA LEU A 663 22.63 -3.08 7.48
C LEU A 663 24.01 -3.68 7.14
N LEU A 664 24.67 -4.30 8.11
CA LEU A 664 25.94 -5.00 7.89
C LEU A 664 25.76 -6.18 6.93
N ALA A 665 24.73 -7.00 7.11
CA ALA A 665 24.43 -8.14 6.25
C ALA A 665 24.15 -7.71 4.80
N LYS A 666 23.40 -6.64 4.59
CA LYS A 666 23.15 -6.07 3.24
C LYS A 666 24.43 -5.57 2.58
N ARG A 667 25.36 -5.02 3.36
CA ARG A 667 26.67 -4.56 2.86
C ARG A 667 27.59 -5.72 2.49
N LEU A 668 27.59 -6.81 3.27
CA LEU A 668 28.44 -7.98 3.03
C LEU A 668 27.88 -8.91 1.95
N PHE A 669 26.56 -8.97 1.79
CA PHE A 669 25.88 -9.88 0.86
C PHE A 669 24.83 -9.13 0.02
N PRO A 670 25.27 -8.25 -0.92
CA PRO A 670 24.36 -7.49 -1.76
C PRO A 670 23.47 -8.41 -2.62
N ALA A 671 22.28 -7.90 -2.97
CA ALA A 671 21.37 -8.61 -3.87
C ALA A 671 21.99 -8.74 -5.28
N PRO A 672 21.75 -9.84 -6.01
CA PRO A 672 22.22 -9.98 -7.38
C PRO A 672 21.59 -8.91 -8.29
N PRO A 673 22.32 -8.44 -9.32
CA PRO A 673 21.84 -7.40 -10.21
C PRO A 673 20.60 -7.84 -11.01
N PRO A 674 19.67 -6.93 -11.32
CA PRO A 674 18.36 -7.24 -11.92
C PRO A 674 18.40 -7.71 -13.39
N ALA A 675 19.57 -7.83 -14.00
CA ALA A 675 19.73 -8.28 -15.40
C ALA A 675 19.71 -9.81 -15.58
N ASP A 676 19.65 -10.61 -14.51
CA ASP A 676 19.56 -12.07 -14.58
C ASP A 676 18.08 -12.52 -14.72
N PRO A 677 17.68 -13.19 -15.83
CA PRO A 677 16.30 -13.66 -16.02
C PRO A 677 15.84 -14.67 -14.95
N ASP A 678 16.77 -15.33 -14.24
CA ASP A 678 16.48 -16.23 -13.11
C ASP A 678 16.56 -15.55 -11.72
N ALA A 679 16.89 -14.26 -11.66
CA ALA A 679 17.09 -13.54 -10.39
C ALA A 679 15.87 -13.62 -9.47
N ARG A 680 14.66 -13.54 -10.04
CA ARG A 680 13.39 -13.63 -9.30
C ARG A 680 13.22 -15.00 -8.64
N ARG A 681 13.47 -16.08 -9.38
CA ARG A 681 13.37 -17.46 -8.88
C ARG A 681 14.42 -17.73 -7.80
N LYS A 682 15.66 -17.25 -8.00
CA LYS A 682 16.75 -17.36 -7.01
C LYS A 682 16.43 -16.60 -5.72
N THR A 683 15.94 -15.37 -5.82
CA THR A 683 15.57 -14.53 -4.67
C THR A 683 14.42 -15.14 -3.87
N ARG A 684 13.37 -15.60 -4.58
CA ARG A 684 12.22 -16.32 -4.00
C ARG A 684 12.66 -17.58 -3.25
N ARG A 685 13.47 -18.45 -3.87
CA ARG A 685 14.02 -19.66 -3.23
C ARG A 685 14.87 -19.33 -2.00
N ARG A 686 15.68 -18.27 -2.06
CA ARG A 686 16.49 -17.81 -0.93
C ARG A 686 15.63 -17.31 0.23
N ASN A 687 14.57 -16.55 -0.06
CA ASN A 687 13.61 -16.09 0.95
C ASN A 687 12.98 -17.26 1.70
N ILE A 688 12.31 -18.19 1.01
CA ILE A 688 11.62 -19.29 1.68
C ILE A 688 12.60 -20.19 2.47
N ARG A 689 13.82 -20.42 1.96
CA ARG A 689 14.86 -21.16 2.70
C ARG A 689 15.24 -20.48 4.02
N THR A 690 15.41 -19.17 4.00
CA THR A 690 15.79 -18.40 5.19
C THR A 690 14.65 -18.37 6.21
N VAL A 691 13.42 -18.20 5.73
CA VAL A 691 12.21 -18.28 6.55
C VAL A 691 12.03 -19.67 7.17
N ARG A 692 12.23 -20.76 6.42
CA ARG A 692 12.25 -22.14 6.97
C ARG A 692 13.27 -22.30 8.08
N PHE A 693 14.49 -21.79 7.86
CA PHE A 693 15.56 -21.88 8.85
C PHE A 693 15.21 -21.14 10.14
N PHE A 694 14.58 -19.96 10.02
CA PHE A 694 14.06 -19.20 11.15
C PHE A 694 13.08 -20.02 12.00
N TYR A 695 11.99 -20.52 11.41
CA TYR A 695 10.97 -21.28 12.12
C TYR A 695 11.51 -22.59 12.71
N ARG A 696 12.34 -23.31 11.96
CA ARG A 696 12.96 -24.57 12.43
C ARG A 696 13.87 -24.35 13.64
N THR A 697 14.62 -23.25 13.66
CA THR A 697 15.50 -22.92 14.78
C THR A 697 14.69 -22.63 16.05
N LEU A 698 13.66 -21.81 15.95
CA LEU A 698 12.78 -21.51 17.10
C LEU A 698 12.03 -22.77 17.58
N ALA A 699 11.58 -23.61 16.65
CA ALA A 699 10.94 -24.89 16.99
C ALA A 699 11.90 -25.86 17.68
N LEU A 700 13.15 -25.94 17.22
CA LEU A 700 14.17 -26.80 17.81
C LEU A 700 14.50 -26.38 19.25
N LEU A 701 14.69 -25.08 19.50
CA LEU A 701 15.01 -24.57 20.83
C LEU A 701 13.86 -24.83 21.83
N SER A 702 12.62 -24.50 21.45
CA SER A 702 11.44 -24.80 22.28
C SER A 702 11.26 -26.30 22.50
N GLY A 703 11.43 -27.11 21.44
CA GLY A 703 11.29 -28.56 21.50
C GLY A 703 12.30 -29.23 22.42
N ILE A 704 13.57 -28.85 22.33
CA ILE A 704 14.63 -29.36 23.22
C ILE A 704 14.33 -28.96 24.67
N THR A 705 13.95 -27.72 24.93
CA THR A 705 13.61 -27.28 26.30
C THR A 705 12.41 -28.04 26.86
N PHE A 706 11.37 -28.27 26.06
CA PHE A 706 10.19 -29.02 26.51
C PHE A 706 10.51 -30.49 26.81
N ILE A 707 11.31 -31.14 25.95
CA ILE A 707 11.78 -32.51 26.17
C ILE A 707 12.64 -32.57 27.43
N TYR A 708 13.56 -31.61 27.62
CA TYR A 708 14.35 -31.49 28.84
C TYR A 708 13.44 -31.41 30.07
N THR A 709 12.46 -30.50 30.08
CA THR A 709 11.47 -30.39 31.17
C THR A 709 10.73 -31.70 31.44
N ARG A 710 10.35 -32.43 30.39
CA ARG A 710 9.69 -33.74 30.51
C ARG A 710 10.58 -34.80 31.16
N LEU A 711 11.87 -34.80 30.83
CA LEU A 711 12.86 -35.76 31.33
C LEU A 711 13.35 -35.43 32.74
N THR A 712 13.39 -34.15 33.12
CA THR A 712 13.95 -33.69 34.41
C THR A 712 12.90 -33.31 35.45
N LYS A 713 11.61 -33.48 35.17
CA LYS A 713 10.54 -33.18 36.14
C LYS A 713 10.68 -34.00 37.44
N PRO A 714 10.30 -33.47 38.61
CA PRO A 714 10.34 -34.20 39.88
C PRO A 714 9.58 -35.54 39.85
N ARG A 715 10.06 -36.55 40.59
CA ARG A 715 9.40 -37.85 40.70
C ARG A 715 8.00 -37.66 41.31
N GLY A 716 6.98 -38.20 40.64
CA GLY A 716 5.56 -38.03 41.03
C GLY A 716 4.84 -36.84 40.39
N ALA A 717 5.56 -35.88 39.80
CA ALA A 717 4.94 -34.75 39.08
C ALA A 717 4.41 -35.19 37.71
N SER A 718 3.23 -34.72 37.29
CA SER A 718 2.74 -34.90 35.92
C SER A 718 3.06 -33.66 35.07
N MET A 719 3.13 -33.78 33.74
CA MET A 719 3.28 -32.60 32.88
C MET A 719 2.08 -31.64 33.06
N ALA A 720 0.89 -32.19 33.28
CA ALA A 720 -0.30 -31.38 33.56
C ALA A 720 -0.14 -30.56 34.85
N SER A 721 0.39 -31.13 35.94
CA SER A 721 0.59 -30.38 37.19
C SER A 721 1.67 -29.30 37.09
N LEU A 722 2.59 -29.39 36.11
CA LEU A 722 3.58 -28.33 35.87
C LEU A 722 2.97 -27.14 35.12
N PHE A 723 2.14 -27.38 34.10
CA PHE A 723 1.70 -26.33 33.18
C PHE A 723 0.25 -25.88 33.37
N PHE A 724 -0.63 -26.77 33.83
CA PHE A 724 -2.05 -26.51 33.93
C PHE A 724 -2.41 -26.18 35.37
N PRO A 725 -2.85 -24.94 35.66
CA PRO A 725 -3.15 -24.53 37.02
C PRO A 725 -4.49 -25.07 37.51
N GLY A 726 -5.35 -25.66 36.66
CA GLY A 726 -6.74 -26.02 37.01
C GLY A 726 -7.76 -24.94 36.59
N LEU A 727 -9.03 -25.32 36.39
CA LEU A 727 -10.06 -24.37 35.94
C LEU A 727 -10.51 -23.39 37.04
N THR A 728 -10.58 -23.83 38.28
CA THR A 728 -11.11 -23.07 39.43
C THR A 728 -10.04 -22.61 40.41
N GLU A 729 -8.77 -22.98 40.19
CA GLU A 729 -7.66 -22.74 41.12
C GLU A 729 -7.29 -21.25 41.29
N HIS A 730 -7.69 -20.38 40.36
CA HIS A 730 -7.65 -18.93 40.54
C HIS A 730 -8.53 -18.45 41.72
N LEU A 731 -9.58 -19.20 42.08
CA LEU A 731 -10.46 -18.91 43.22
C LEU A 731 -9.89 -19.42 44.55
N ALA A 732 -8.96 -20.38 44.53
CA ALA A 732 -8.27 -20.84 45.73
C ALA A 732 -7.44 -19.71 46.38
N PRO A 733 -7.20 -19.76 47.71
CA PRO A 733 -6.32 -18.81 48.37
C PRO A 733 -4.87 -18.94 47.86
N VAL A 734 -4.12 -17.84 47.94
CA VAL A 734 -2.66 -17.82 47.74
C VAL A 734 -2.03 -17.88 49.12
N THR A 735 -1.21 -18.90 49.38
CA THR A 735 -0.60 -19.12 50.72
C THR A 735 0.83 -18.62 50.81
N SER A 736 1.49 -18.37 49.69
CA SER A 736 2.86 -17.83 49.64
C SER A 736 3.13 -17.09 48.32
N PHE A 737 4.16 -16.23 48.34
CA PHE A 737 4.62 -15.52 47.14
C PHE A 737 5.06 -16.46 45.99
N PRO A 738 5.92 -17.49 46.22
CA PRO A 738 6.28 -18.45 45.17
C PRO A 738 5.08 -19.16 44.54
N GLN A 739 4.15 -19.64 45.36
CA GLN A 739 2.98 -20.37 44.87
C GLN A 739 2.06 -19.47 44.03
N GLY A 740 1.81 -18.24 44.48
CA GLY A 740 0.93 -17.31 43.76
C GLY A 740 1.51 -16.90 42.39
N ILE A 741 2.82 -16.65 42.33
CA ILE A 741 3.53 -16.37 41.08
C ILE A 741 3.50 -17.58 40.13
N ALA A 742 3.80 -18.78 40.63
CA ALA A 742 3.77 -19.99 39.82
C ALA A 742 2.38 -20.20 39.19
N ARG A 743 1.31 -20.03 39.98
CA ARG A 743 -0.07 -20.12 39.50
C ARG A 743 -0.39 -19.03 38.47
N PHE A 744 0.04 -17.79 38.70
CA PHE A 744 -0.16 -16.69 37.75
C PHE A 744 0.47 -17.02 36.39
N LEU A 745 1.72 -17.47 36.38
CA LEU A 745 2.47 -17.78 35.17
C LEU A 745 1.94 -19.02 34.44
N GLN A 746 1.38 -19.99 35.15
CA GLN A 746 0.68 -21.12 34.54
C GLN A 746 -0.54 -20.65 33.72
N TYR A 747 -1.38 -19.77 34.29
CA TYR A 747 -2.49 -19.17 33.54
C TYR A 747 -1.98 -18.32 32.36
N ASP A 748 -0.93 -17.53 32.59
CA ASP A 748 -0.31 -16.66 31.58
C ASP A 748 0.17 -17.47 30.36
N GLN A 749 0.89 -18.57 30.60
CA GLN A 749 1.37 -19.48 29.57
C GLN A 749 0.23 -20.20 28.83
N VAL A 750 -0.73 -20.77 29.55
CA VAL A 750 -1.84 -21.53 28.92
C VAL A 750 -2.66 -20.63 28.01
N ILE A 751 -3.01 -19.42 28.47
CA ILE A 751 -3.88 -18.51 27.72
C ILE A 751 -3.12 -17.87 26.54
N SER A 752 -1.84 -17.51 26.73
CA SER A 752 -1.03 -16.98 25.63
C SER A 752 -0.83 -18.01 24.50
N MET A 753 -0.57 -19.28 24.83
CA MET A 753 -0.47 -20.34 23.82
C MET A 753 -1.82 -20.66 23.17
N ALA A 754 -2.89 -20.77 23.95
CA ALA A 754 -4.23 -21.04 23.43
C ALA A 754 -4.68 -19.96 22.43
N SER A 755 -4.51 -18.68 22.79
CA SER A 755 -4.82 -17.56 21.90
C SER A 755 -3.91 -17.54 20.65
N GLY A 756 -2.64 -17.95 20.78
CA GLY A 756 -1.74 -18.14 19.64
C GLY A 756 -2.26 -19.20 18.65
N PHE A 757 -2.70 -20.37 19.14
CA PHE A 757 -3.28 -21.41 18.30
C PHE A 757 -4.60 -20.98 17.64
N VAL A 758 -5.43 -20.18 18.33
CA VAL A 758 -6.61 -19.56 17.73
C VAL A 758 -6.21 -18.64 16.57
N TRP A 759 -5.20 -17.78 16.77
CA TRP A 759 -4.70 -16.89 15.72
C TRP A 759 -4.17 -17.67 14.51
N LEU A 760 -3.37 -18.73 14.75
CA LEU A 760 -2.89 -19.61 13.69
C LEU A 760 -4.03 -20.29 12.93
N ALA A 761 -5.06 -20.80 13.64
CA ALA A 761 -6.24 -21.39 13.02
C ALA A 761 -7.01 -20.37 12.16
N LEU A 762 -7.15 -19.13 12.62
CA LEU A 762 -7.74 -18.05 11.82
C LEU A 762 -6.96 -17.81 10.52
N ARG A 763 -5.62 -17.88 10.56
CA ARG A 763 -4.76 -17.77 9.36
C ARG A 763 -4.92 -18.94 8.40
N PHE A 764 -4.99 -20.17 8.91
CA PHE A 764 -5.26 -21.35 8.09
C PHE A 764 -6.64 -21.31 7.45
N ARG A 765 -7.64 -20.78 8.15
CA ARG A 765 -8.99 -20.60 7.61
C ARG A 765 -9.02 -19.65 6.42
N GLU A 766 -8.32 -18.51 6.50
CA GLU A 766 -8.23 -17.58 5.35
C GLU A 766 -7.59 -18.24 4.13
N LEU A 767 -6.53 -19.00 4.33
CA LEU A 767 -5.89 -19.77 3.26
C LEU A 767 -6.86 -20.76 2.64
N GLN A 768 -7.57 -21.53 3.45
CA GLN A 768 -8.54 -22.50 2.97
C GLN A 768 -9.67 -21.85 2.16
N GLN A 769 -10.24 -20.74 2.64
CA GLN A 769 -11.28 -20.01 1.92
C GLN A 769 -10.82 -19.56 0.54
N ARG A 770 -9.56 -19.15 0.42
CA ARG A 770 -8.96 -18.69 -0.84
C ARG A 770 -8.64 -19.86 -1.78
N GLN A 771 -8.20 -21.00 -1.25
CA GLN A 771 -8.06 -22.23 -2.04
C GLN A 771 -9.42 -22.70 -2.58
N GLN A 772 -10.46 -22.71 -1.75
CA GLN A 772 -11.83 -23.06 -2.16
C GLN A 772 -12.37 -22.13 -3.24
N ALA A 773 -12.19 -20.81 -3.09
CA ALA A 773 -12.60 -19.82 -4.09
C ALA A 773 -11.90 -19.98 -5.45
N ARG A 774 -10.76 -20.69 -5.47
CA ARG A 774 -9.97 -20.98 -6.69
C ARG A 774 -10.11 -22.43 -7.17
N SER A 775 -10.99 -23.22 -6.55
CA SER A 775 -11.15 -24.65 -6.81
C SER A 775 -9.84 -25.46 -6.63
N GLU A 776 -8.93 -24.97 -5.79
CA GLU A 776 -7.68 -25.67 -5.43
C GLU A 776 -7.94 -26.67 -4.29
N GLY A 777 -7.18 -27.77 -4.26
CA GLY A 777 -7.28 -28.79 -3.20
C GLY A 777 -7.01 -28.21 -1.80
N THR A 778 -7.89 -28.49 -0.84
CA THR A 778 -7.76 -28.00 0.55
C THR A 778 -7.22 -29.06 1.51
N PHE A 779 -6.60 -28.61 2.60
CA PHE A 779 -6.15 -29.52 3.66
C PHE A 779 -7.32 -29.94 4.57
N SER A 780 -7.19 -31.12 5.19
CA SER A 780 -8.16 -31.62 6.16
C SER A 780 -7.92 -31.00 7.54
N TRP A 781 -8.93 -30.35 8.10
CA TRP A 781 -8.87 -29.83 9.47
C TRP A 781 -8.59 -30.90 10.50
N TRP A 782 -9.09 -32.13 10.32
CA TRP A 782 -8.88 -33.20 11.32
C TRP A 782 -7.43 -33.64 11.32
N LYS A 783 -6.80 -33.70 10.15
CA LYS A 783 -5.35 -33.94 10.04
C LYS A 783 -4.55 -32.78 10.64
N ALA A 784 -4.95 -31.53 10.39
CA ALA A 784 -4.27 -30.36 10.94
C ALA A 784 -4.35 -30.29 12.47
N VAL A 785 -5.55 -30.48 13.05
CA VAL A 785 -5.77 -30.51 14.49
C VAL A 785 -5.07 -31.73 15.12
N GLY A 786 -5.16 -32.90 14.49
CA GLY A 786 -4.46 -34.11 14.95
C GLY A 786 -2.94 -33.94 14.95
N ALA A 787 -2.37 -33.36 13.90
CA ALA A 787 -0.94 -33.05 13.82
C ALA A 787 -0.53 -32.01 14.87
N CYS A 788 -1.34 -30.97 15.10
CA CYS A 788 -1.10 -29.97 16.15
C CYS A 788 -1.12 -30.60 17.55
N ALA A 789 -2.08 -31.49 17.83
CA ALA A 789 -2.14 -32.20 19.11
C ALA A 789 -0.95 -33.14 19.30
N ALA A 790 -0.61 -33.94 18.29
CA ALA A 790 0.51 -34.88 18.33
C ALA A 790 1.86 -34.17 18.51
N SER A 791 2.10 -33.09 17.76
CA SER A 791 3.32 -32.28 17.89
C SER A 791 3.39 -31.55 19.24
N THR A 792 2.27 -31.03 19.76
CA THR A 792 2.25 -30.40 21.09
C THR A 792 2.58 -31.41 22.19
N PHE A 793 2.09 -32.64 22.08
CA PHE A 793 2.44 -33.70 23.02
C PHE A 793 3.90 -34.15 22.92
N ALA A 794 4.45 -34.21 21.70
CA ALA A 794 5.80 -34.69 21.45
C ALA A 794 6.88 -33.62 21.74
N LEU A 795 6.66 -32.40 21.26
CA LEU A 795 7.64 -31.32 21.19
C LEU A 795 7.26 -30.10 22.04
N GLY A 796 6.04 -30.04 22.57
CA GLY A 796 5.55 -28.89 23.33
C GLY A 796 4.88 -27.82 22.47
N PRO A 797 4.17 -26.87 23.11
CA PRO A 797 3.33 -25.91 22.42
C PRO A 797 4.11 -24.86 21.62
N GLY A 798 5.25 -24.35 22.11
CA GLY A 798 6.05 -23.36 21.39
C GLY A 798 6.63 -23.90 20.08
N ALA A 799 7.12 -25.15 20.10
CA ALA A 799 7.65 -25.81 18.92
C ALA A 799 6.55 -26.05 17.87
N THR A 800 5.40 -26.55 18.29
CA THR A 800 4.23 -26.72 17.42
C THR A 800 3.77 -25.41 16.82
N PHE A 801 3.73 -24.33 17.61
CA PHE A 801 3.35 -23.02 17.12
C PHE A 801 4.30 -22.52 16.02
N ALA A 802 5.62 -22.62 16.23
CA ALA A 802 6.62 -22.27 15.22
C ALA A 802 6.50 -23.11 13.94
N LEU A 803 6.31 -24.42 14.08
CA LEU A 803 6.13 -25.33 12.93
C LEU A 803 4.84 -25.04 12.16
N GLY A 804 3.75 -24.73 12.87
CA GLY A 804 2.47 -24.37 12.27
C GLY A 804 2.56 -23.09 11.44
N TRP A 805 3.27 -22.07 11.94
CA TRP A 805 3.58 -20.88 11.16
C TRP A 805 4.50 -21.16 9.97
N GLY A 806 5.51 -22.01 10.15
CA GLY A 806 6.34 -22.48 9.03
C GLY A 806 5.51 -23.18 7.94
N TRP A 807 4.53 -24.01 8.31
CA TRP A 807 3.63 -24.65 7.36
C TRP A 807 2.71 -23.65 6.64
N ARG A 808 2.23 -22.63 7.37
CA ARG A 808 1.48 -21.51 6.78
C ARG A 808 2.29 -20.80 5.69
N GLU A 809 3.59 -20.58 5.89
CA GLU A 809 4.45 -19.97 4.86
C GLU A 809 4.60 -20.84 3.60
N GLU A 810 4.71 -22.16 3.76
CA GLU A 810 4.74 -23.07 2.61
C GLU A 810 3.44 -23.00 1.79
N MET A 811 2.30 -22.92 2.46
CA MET A 811 1.00 -22.79 1.80
C MET A 811 0.86 -21.46 1.06
N LEU A 812 1.28 -20.36 1.69
CA LEU A 812 1.31 -19.04 1.04
C LEU A 812 2.17 -19.07 -0.23
N GLU A 813 3.35 -19.65 -0.14
CA GLU A 813 4.29 -19.68 -1.23
C GLU A 813 3.78 -20.53 -2.39
N ARG A 814 3.19 -21.70 -2.12
CA ARG A 814 2.54 -22.53 -3.15
C ARG A 814 1.40 -21.80 -3.84
N MET A 815 0.55 -21.12 -3.08
CA MET A 815 -0.56 -20.32 -3.62
C MET A 815 -0.06 -19.15 -4.49
N ALA A 816 1.02 -18.49 -4.08
CA ALA A 816 1.61 -17.41 -4.87
C ALA A 816 2.18 -17.92 -6.21
N VAL A 817 2.73 -19.14 -6.24
CA VAL A 817 3.20 -19.77 -7.49
C VAL A 817 2.02 -20.13 -8.39
N SER A 818 0.97 -20.75 -7.86
CA SER A 818 -0.21 -21.10 -8.66
C SER A 818 -0.88 -19.85 -9.25
N MET A 819 -0.81 -18.72 -8.54
CA MET A 819 -1.28 -17.41 -9.03
C MET A 819 -0.45 -16.85 -10.20
N GLN A 820 0.86 -17.10 -10.22
CA GLN A 820 1.76 -16.51 -11.21
C GLN A 820 1.86 -17.33 -12.52
N TYR A 821 1.74 -18.67 -12.45
CA TYR A 821 2.07 -19.54 -13.58
C TYR A 821 0.89 -20.35 -14.15
N GLY A 822 -0.30 -20.26 -13.56
CA GLY A 822 -1.43 -21.12 -13.94
C GLY A 822 -1.21 -22.57 -13.45
N GLY A 823 -2.30 -23.27 -13.12
CA GLY A 823 -2.24 -24.52 -12.34
C GLY A 823 -1.41 -25.68 -12.94
N SER A 824 -1.10 -25.68 -14.24
CA SER A 824 -0.50 -26.82 -14.94
C SER A 824 1.00 -27.03 -14.70
N ASP A 825 1.75 -26.02 -14.28
CA ASP A 825 3.20 -26.16 -14.03
C ASP A 825 3.54 -26.52 -12.57
N SER A 826 2.54 -26.53 -11.67
CA SER A 826 2.75 -26.80 -10.24
C SER A 826 3.12 -28.26 -9.92
N GLU A 827 2.79 -29.22 -10.80
CA GLU A 827 3.06 -30.65 -10.58
C GLU A 827 4.49 -31.07 -10.93
N LYS A 828 5.25 -30.25 -11.67
CA LYS A 828 6.64 -30.58 -12.05
C LYS A 828 7.70 -30.11 -11.03
N GLU A 829 7.31 -29.34 -10.01
CA GLU A 829 8.25 -28.76 -9.03
C GLU A 829 8.12 -29.33 -7.59
N GLY A 830 7.40 -30.45 -7.41
CA GLY A 830 7.16 -31.10 -6.12
C GLY A 830 8.40 -31.48 -5.33
#